data_AF-A0A416HUN2-F1
#
_entry.id   AF-A0A416HUN2-F1
#
_cell.length_a   1.000
_cell.length_b   1.000
_cell.length_c   1.000
_cell.angle_alpha   90.00
_cell.angle_beta   90.00
_cell.angle_gamma   90.00
#
_symmetry.space_group_name_H-M   'P 1'
#
loop_
_entity.id
_entity.type
_entity.pdbx_description
1 polymer ?
#
loop_
_entity_poly.entity_id
_entity_poly.type
_entity_poly.pdbx_seq_one_letter_code
_entity_poly.pdbx_strand_id
1 'polypeptide(L)'
;MDKLYTVDYKMGKGISSWRDGSAQSITFVVTEDCNLRCKYCYITHKSTDKRMSFEVAQKFIDYILSGKVHCGPAVILDFIGGEPFLEVALIDRICDYFKIQAYKKKHPWFWNYRFSFSTNGINFGSEKVQKYLEKNKDKVSVGLTIDGNKEKHDLQRVYPDGSGSYDTVLSNIPLYLKEFAPSTKVTFSSDDLIYLKDSIVNLWEIGVTDVAANVVFENVWKEGDDTILEEQLKQLSDYILDNNLYGKYNCTFFSESIGGYLKPQLLDRPTCGAGKMVALGPDGNIYPCIRYKSYSLNKRKEWVIGDVDSGIDMERIRPFMVASNRYQSDSECLTCPVAQGCNHCQGFNYDEADTDTNFQRAKYICNMHKARVRANDYYFTQLHERYGVKRKWHPDRRQIYFLLSDNYVSFCCYANVDREEKVFMTNEVLEQGLSFCYSNFYEAVLVHPNHKVLDIDIPKMHEFSVRHIVSADVYKEAAGKYNNVLPVFERDTLEAIEAITIDNCIFNIAEQEIDKLAEYVFRLLNNAKRININVHHLSTSFQYDIYKEQLLSIEKELVKDTKKELNLITDRHYLKEFNNCKAGEKTFAMAPSGDIYTCVGLYESNLEPSIGDISEGITKHSNPYLYDTKYHPICQKCDAYQCRNCVYRNKKATLEVNVSPSYQCRKSYIERYVTQKYQSDIEWNGEQMKDTMYLDPISNISGVDSSLYSFYVH
;
A
#
# COMPACT_ATOMS: atom_id res chain seq x y z
N MET A 1 26.66 -0.28 -10.90
CA MET A 1 26.40 1.06 -11.46
C MET A 1 25.31 0.85 -12.49
N ASP A 2 24.08 1.04 -12.03
CA ASP A 2 22.84 0.60 -12.67
C ASP A 2 22.31 1.64 -13.66
N LYS A 3 22.56 1.39 -14.95
CA LYS A 3 21.91 2.10 -16.07
C LYS A 3 21.52 1.11 -17.17
N LEU A 4 20.76 0.08 -16.83
CA LEU A 4 20.09 -0.76 -17.82
C LEU A 4 18.62 -0.94 -17.38
N TYR A 5 17.76 -0.16 -18.03
CA TYR A 5 16.30 -0.27 -18.11
C TYR A 5 15.48 -0.07 -16.83
N THR A 6 15.24 1.18 -16.44
CA THR A 6 13.94 1.54 -15.86
C THR A 6 13.30 2.57 -16.77
N VAL A 7 12.36 2.12 -17.62
CA VAL A 7 11.44 3.06 -18.26
C VAL A 7 10.60 3.63 -17.11
N ASP A 8 10.86 4.88 -16.74
CA ASP A 8 10.13 5.52 -15.64
C ASP A 8 8.72 5.85 -16.14
N TYR A 9 7.72 5.16 -15.61
CA TYR A 9 6.32 5.43 -15.93
C TYR A 9 5.80 6.62 -15.11
N LYS A 10 4.85 7.39 -15.66
CA LYS A 10 4.19 8.52 -14.97
C LYS A 10 2.87 8.08 -14.32
N MET A 11 2.19 7.12 -14.92
CA MET A 11 0.89 6.60 -14.49
C MET A 11 0.86 6.19 -13.01
N GLY A 12 -0.15 6.62 -12.27
CA GLY A 12 -0.31 6.25 -10.86
C GLY A 12 0.60 6.98 -9.87
N LYS A 13 1.45 7.91 -10.34
CA LYS A 13 2.26 8.72 -9.43
C LYS A 13 1.43 9.84 -8.80
N GLY A 14 1.71 10.15 -7.54
CA GLY A 14 1.09 11.29 -6.85
C GLY A 14 1.48 12.60 -7.53
N ILE A 15 0.57 13.58 -7.48
CA ILE A 15 0.85 14.95 -7.92
C ILE A 15 1.58 15.66 -6.78
N SER A 16 2.71 16.31 -7.08
CA SER A 16 3.48 17.05 -6.09
C SER A 16 2.65 18.18 -5.48
N SER A 17 2.57 18.24 -4.16
CA SER A 17 1.96 19.34 -3.44
C SER A 17 2.92 20.53 -3.33
N TRP A 18 2.38 21.74 -3.25
CA TRP A 18 3.20 22.93 -3.02
C TRP A 18 3.92 22.84 -1.66
N ARG A 19 5.21 23.15 -1.64
CA ARG A 19 6.09 23.02 -0.45
C ARG A 19 6.07 21.61 0.14
N ASP A 20 6.01 20.58 -0.70
CA ASP A 20 6.03 19.17 -0.28
C ASP A 20 4.94 18.81 0.75
N GLY A 21 3.83 19.57 0.74
CA GLY A 21 2.71 19.38 1.65
C GLY A 21 2.92 19.94 3.06
N SER A 22 4.01 20.67 3.30
CA SER A 22 4.28 21.31 4.59
C SER A 22 3.49 22.62 4.81
N ALA A 23 2.69 23.05 3.82
CA ALA A 23 1.90 24.27 3.91
C ALA A 23 0.64 24.05 4.75
N GLN A 24 0.36 25.01 5.62
CA GLN A 24 -0.86 25.08 6.42
C GLN A 24 -2.03 25.48 5.52
N SER A 25 -3.04 24.60 5.36
CA SER A 25 -4.24 24.93 4.59
C SER A 25 -5.30 25.57 5.49
N ILE A 26 -5.91 26.66 5.02
CA ILE A 26 -6.99 27.37 5.68
C ILE A 26 -8.07 27.64 4.63
N THR A 27 -9.26 27.08 4.82
CA THR A 27 -10.32 27.15 3.82
C THR A 27 -11.33 28.24 4.15
N PHE A 28 -11.70 29.06 3.17
CA PHE A 28 -12.75 30.07 3.27
C PHE A 28 -13.93 29.62 2.42
N VAL A 29 -15.08 29.34 3.06
CA VAL A 29 -16.36 29.09 2.37
C VAL A 29 -16.99 30.45 2.09
N VAL A 30 -16.68 31.04 0.93
CA VAL A 30 -17.09 32.43 0.64
C VAL A 30 -18.58 32.57 0.29
N THR A 31 -19.21 31.48 -0.16
CA THR A 31 -20.64 31.39 -0.44
C THR A 31 -21.12 29.94 -0.39
N GLU A 32 -22.38 29.70 -0.05
CA GLU A 32 -23.02 28.38 -0.22
C GLU A 32 -23.75 28.24 -1.58
N ASP A 33 -23.73 29.29 -2.39
CA ASP A 33 -24.32 29.31 -3.72
C ASP A 33 -23.39 28.70 -4.76
N CYS A 34 -23.97 28.15 -5.83
CA CYS A 34 -23.25 27.58 -6.96
C CYS A 34 -24.08 27.72 -8.22
N ASN A 35 -23.41 27.94 -9.35
CA ASN A 35 -24.06 27.89 -10.66
C ASN A 35 -24.56 26.49 -11.05
N LEU A 36 -24.04 25.44 -10.40
CA LEU A 36 -24.38 24.05 -10.72
C LEU A 36 -25.09 23.34 -9.55
N ARG A 37 -25.85 22.31 -9.90
CA ARG A 37 -26.51 21.37 -8.99
C ARG A 37 -25.98 19.95 -9.26
N CYS A 38 -24.65 19.79 -9.14
CA CYS A 38 -24.04 18.50 -9.43
C CYS A 38 -24.63 17.39 -8.54
N LYS A 39 -25.03 16.26 -9.13
CA LYS A 39 -25.77 15.21 -8.43
C LYS A 39 -24.94 14.49 -7.36
N TYR A 40 -23.65 14.30 -7.59
CA TYR A 40 -22.73 13.70 -6.62
C TYR A 40 -22.15 14.70 -5.60
N CYS A 41 -22.57 15.97 -5.61
CA CYS A 41 -21.94 17.00 -4.78
C CYS A 41 -22.15 16.70 -3.30
N TYR A 42 -21.07 16.71 -2.52
CA TYR A 42 -21.17 16.58 -1.07
C TYR A 42 -21.80 17.81 -0.39
N ILE A 43 -21.95 18.94 -1.10
CA ILE A 43 -22.71 20.09 -0.63
C ILE A 43 -24.17 19.88 -1.03
N THR A 44 -24.92 19.24 -0.14
CA THR A 44 -26.30 18.79 -0.38
C THR A 44 -27.33 19.91 -0.17
N HIS A 45 -26.99 20.94 0.63
CA HIS A 45 -27.90 22.05 0.94
C HIS A 45 -27.30 23.40 0.50
N LYS A 46 -27.34 23.67 -0.82
CA LYS A 46 -26.87 24.96 -1.37
C LYS A 46 -27.85 26.10 -1.07
N SER A 47 -27.33 27.30 -0.82
CA SER A 47 -28.14 28.47 -0.48
C SER A 47 -27.60 29.74 -1.15
N THR A 48 -28.49 30.48 -1.83
CA THR A 48 -28.17 31.77 -2.48
C THR A 48 -27.88 32.89 -1.50
N ASP A 49 -28.45 32.79 -0.29
CA ASP A 49 -28.52 33.88 0.70
C ASP A 49 -27.38 33.82 1.73
N LYS A 50 -26.55 32.77 1.68
CA LYS A 50 -25.43 32.56 2.59
C LYS A 50 -24.12 32.94 1.91
N ARG A 51 -23.75 34.22 2.06
CA ARG A 51 -22.52 34.82 1.51
C ARG A 51 -21.69 35.42 2.64
N MET A 52 -20.38 35.21 2.59
CA MET A 52 -19.46 35.71 3.60
C MET A 52 -19.38 37.24 3.50
N SER A 53 -19.45 37.93 4.64
CA SER A 53 -19.15 39.36 4.67
C SER A 53 -17.63 39.59 4.71
N PHE A 54 -17.18 40.73 4.18
CA PHE A 54 -15.75 41.08 4.27
C PHE A 54 -15.29 41.22 5.73
N GLU A 55 -16.15 41.72 6.63
CA GLU A 55 -15.83 41.88 8.04
C GLU A 55 -15.52 40.53 8.72
N VAL A 56 -16.30 39.49 8.45
CA VAL A 56 -16.05 38.13 8.96
C VAL A 56 -14.67 37.65 8.54
N ALA A 57 -14.32 37.81 7.27
CA ALA A 57 -13.01 37.42 6.77
C ALA A 57 -11.86 38.24 7.39
N GLN A 58 -12.06 39.54 7.62
CA GLN A 58 -11.07 40.40 8.28
C GLN A 58 -10.79 39.93 9.71
N LYS A 59 -11.85 39.71 10.50
CA LYS A 59 -11.73 39.21 11.88
C LYS A 59 -10.96 37.89 11.93
N PHE A 60 -11.27 36.97 11.03
CA PHE A 60 -10.58 35.69 10.97
C PHE A 60 -9.10 35.83 10.55
N ILE A 61 -8.79 36.66 9.55
CA ILE A 61 -7.41 36.94 9.16
C ILE A 61 -6.61 37.54 10.33
N ASP A 62 -7.20 38.48 11.05
CA ASP A 62 -6.54 39.10 12.20
C ASP A 62 -6.31 38.08 13.32
N TYR A 63 -7.25 37.15 13.53
CA TYR A 63 -7.11 36.03 14.45
C TYR A 63 -5.98 35.07 14.05
N ILE A 64 -5.95 34.56 12.83
CA ILE A 64 -4.93 33.58 12.40
C ILE A 64 -3.52 34.20 12.33
N LEU A 65 -3.41 35.51 12.14
CA LEU A 65 -2.14 36.26 12.18
C LEU A 65 -1.79 36.79 13.57
N SER A 66 -2.59 36.52 14.60
CA SER A 66 -2.38 37.06 15.96
C SER A 66 -1.28 36.37 16.75
N GLY A 67 -0.80 35.20 16.30
CA GLY A 67 0.13 34.33 17.04
C GLY A 67 -0.55 33.40 18.06
N LYS A 68 -1.88 33.41 18.15
CA LYS A 68 -2.66 32.51 19.03
C LYS A 68 -2.80 31.08 18.47
N VAL A 69 -2.47 30.87 17.20
CA VAL A 69 -2.55 29.57 16.53
C VAL A 69 -1.17 29.16 16.00
N HIS A 70 -0.93 27.85 15.95
CA HIS A 70 0.29 27.34 15.35
C HIS A 70 0.36 27.70 13.86
N CYS A 71 1.54 28.14 13.42
CA CYS A 71 1.78 28.56 12.04
C CYS A 71 2.82 27.64 11.40
N GLY A 72 2.41 26.92 10.35
CA GLY A 72 3.34 26.17 9.49
C GLY A 72 4.31 27.09 8.72
N PRO A 73 5.33 26.54 8.05
CA PRO A 73 6.34 27.31 7.32
C PRO A 73 5.77 28.09 6.11
N ALA A 74 4.61 27.68 5.61
CA ALA A 74 3.88 28.31 4.51
C ALA A 74 2.37 28.19 4.75
N VAL A 75 1.57 28.99 4.03
CA VAL A 75 0.10 28.95 4.10
C VAL A 75 -0.55 28.85 2.72
N ILE A 76 -1.59 28.05 2.63
CA ILE A 76 -2.53 28.04 1.52
C ILE A 76 -3.84 28.61 2.05
N LEU A 77 -4.27 29.74 1.50
CA LEU A 77 -5.62 30.26 1.70
C LEU A 77 -6.47 29.69 0.56
N ASP A 78 -7.24 28.66 0.89
CA ASP A 78 -8.06 27.91 -0.05
C ASP A 78 -9.47 28.50 -0.08
N PHE A 79 -9.93 28.92 -1.24
CA PHE A 79 -11.24 29.50 -1.42
C PHE A 79 -12.17 28.47 -2.07
N ILE A 80 -13.25 28.20 -1.37
CA ILE A 80 -14.30 27.28 -1.79
C ILE A 80 -15.66 27.92 -1.52
N GLY A 81 -16.71 27.17 -1.80
CA GLY A 81 -18.08 27.53 -1.52
C GLY A 81 -18.97 26.45 -2.10
N GLY A 82 -20.15 26.83 -2.56
CA GLY A 82 -20.74 26.14 -3.71
C GLY A 82 -19.90 26.38 -4.98
N GLU A 83 -19.60 27.64 -5.32
CA GLU A 83 -18.63 28.05 -6.36
C GLU A 83 -17.90 29.35 -5.96
N PRO A 84 -16.57 29.33 -5.74
CA PRO A 84 -15.84 30.50 -5.24
C PRO A 84 -15.83 31.68 -6.22
N PHE A 85 -15.79 31.46 -7.54
CA PHE A 85 -15.69 32.56 -8.51
C PHE A 85 -16.97 33.39 -8.67
N LEU A 86 -18.07 33.04 -7.99
CA LEU A 86 -19.19 33.96 -7.80
C LEU A 86 -18.83 35.17 -6.93
N GLU A 87 -17.88 34.99 -6.03
CA GLU A 87 -17.48 35.99 -5.04
C GLU A 87 -16.04 36.50 -5.28
N VAL A 88 -15.55 36.49 -6.52
CA VAL A 88 -14.16 36.86 -6.84
C VAL A 88 -13.79 38.28 -6.37
N ALA A 89 -14.74 39.21 -6.36
CA ALA A 89 -14.52 40.57 -5.86
C ALA A 89 -14.33 40.61 -4.34
N LEU A 90 -15.05 39.78 -3.59
CA LEU A 90 -14.85 39.62 -2.14
C LEU A 90 -13.50 38.96 -1.88
N ILE A 91 -13.19 37.86 -2.58
CA ILE A 91 -11.92 37.14 -2.49
C ILE A 91 -10.75 38.09 -2.71
N ASP A 92 -10.80 38.95 -3.74
CA ASP A 92 -9.74 39.91 -4.02
C ASP A 92 -9.46 40.84 -2.84
N ARG A 93 -10.52 41.33 -2.18
CA ARG A 93 -10.40 42.15 -0.97
C ARG A 93 -9.80 41.35 0.20
N ILE A 94 -10.20 40.09 0.38
CA ILE A 94 -9.68 39.20 1.43
C ILE A 94 -8.18 38.98 1.22
N CYS A 95 -7.77 38.65 0.00
CA CYS A 95 -6.38 38.43 -0.38
C CYS A 95 -5.51 39.67 -0.15
N ASP A 96 -5.99 40.86 -0.54
CA ASP A 96 -5.26 42.11 -0.28
C ASP A 96 -5.16 42.42 1.21
N TYR A 97 -6.25 42.22 1.97
CA TYR A 97 -6.23 42.40 3.41
C TYR A 97 -5.22 41.46 4.08
N PHE A 98 -5.21 40.18 3.72
CA PHE A 98 -4.23 39.20 4.20
C PHE A 98 -2.80 39.66 3.93
N LYS A 99 -2.47 40.04 2.69
CA LYS A 99 -1.11 40.50 2.32
C LYS A 99 -0.70 41.71 3.19
N ILE A 100 -1.57 42.70 3.30
CA ILE A 100 -1.31 43.93 4.06
C ILE A 100 -1.08 43.61 5.54
N GLN A 101 -1.95 42.80 6.16
CA GLN A 101 -1.84 42.46 7.58
C GLN A 101 -0.64 41.56 7.87
N ALA A 102 -0.38 40.56 7.03
CA ALA A 102 0.79 39.70 7.15
C ALA A 102 2.08 40.53 7.06
N TYR A 103 2.15 41.49 6.14
CA TYR A 103 3.29 42.42 6.04
C TYR A 103 3.43 43.30 7.29
N LYS A 104 2.35 43.98 7.71
CA LYS A 104 2.35 44.88 8.87
C LYS A 104 2.79 44.17 10.16
N LYS A 105 2.36 42.93 10.34
CA LYS A 105 2.71 42.09 11.49
C LYS A 105 4.06 41.39 11.34
N LYS A 106 4.79 41.62 10.23
CA LYS A 106 6.05 40.93 9.89
C LYS A 106 5.91 39.40 9.94
N HIS A 107 4.75 38.89 9.56
CA HIS A 107 4.41 37.48 9.63
C HIS A 107 5.14 36.69 8.53
N PRO A 108 5.76 35.52 8.82
CA PRO A 108 6.54 34.76 7.84
C PRO A 108 5.72 34.33 6.61
N TRP A 109 4.41 34.15 6.77
CA TRP A 109 3.51 33.84 5.67
C TRP A 109 3.43 34.91 4.60
N PHE A 110 3.80 36.17 4.87
CA PHE A 110 3.83 37.20 3.84
C PHE A 110 4.70 36.81 2.64
N TRP A 111 5.79 36.06 2.87
CA TRP A 111 6.67 35.59 1.80
C TRP A 111 6.23 34.24 1.23
N ASN A 112 5.55 33.43 2.06
CA ASN A 112 5.25 32.02 1.81
C ASN A 112 3.74 31.74 1.87
N TYR A 113 2.97 32.43 1.04
CA TYR A 113 1.55 32.15 0.85
C TYR A 113 1.23 31.69 -0.58
N ARG A 114 0.09 31.01 -0.70
CA ARG A 114 -0.58 30.70 -1.97
C ARG A 114 -2.10 30.84 -1.82
N PHE A 115 -2.77 31.39 -2.82
CA PHE A 115 -4.22 31.37 -2.94
C PHE A 115 -4.62 30.18 -3.79
N SER A 116 -5.50 29.33 -3.27
CA SER A 116 -5.96 28.11 -3.95
C SER A 116 -7.45 28.19 -4.24
N PHE A 117 -7.87 27.63 -5.37
CA PHE A 117 -9.25 27.62 -5.82
C PHE A 117 -9.63 26.23 -6.33
N SER A 118 -10.79 25.74 -5.91
CA SER A 118 -11.49 24.63 -6.56
C SER A 118 -12.74 25.17 -7.25
N THR A 119 -12.76 25.18 -8.58
CA THR A 119 -13.83 25.79 -9.38
C THR A 119 -14.51 24.77 -10.32
N ASN A 120 -15.79 24.99 -10.57
CA ASN A 120 -16.55 24.29 -11.59
C ASN A 120 -16.21 24.72 -13.03
N GLY A 121 -15.44 25.80 -13.21
CA GLY A 121 -14.94 26.25 -14.51
C GLY A 121 -15.88 27.16 -15.30
N ILE A 122 -17.12 27.38 -14.87
CA ILE A 122 -18.11 28.18 -15.62
C ILE A 122 -17.66 29.64 -15.76
N ASN A 123 -17.22 30.25 -14.65
CA ASN A 123 -16.85 31.66 -14.63
C ASN A 123 -15.36 31.90 -14.92
N PHE A 124 -14.59 30.84 -15.25
CA PHE A 124 -13.12 30.91 -15.34
C PHE A 124 -12.64 31.96 -16.35
N GLY A 125 -13.22 31.98 -17.55
CA GLY A 125 -12.88 32.94 -18.61
C GLY A 125 -13.44 34.36 -18.42
N SER A 126 -14.16 34.64 -17.33
CA SER A 126 -14.75 35.97 -17.12
C SER A 126 -13.69 37.03 -16.85
N GLU A 127 -13.91 38.27 -17.34
CA GLU A 127 -12.97 39.38 -17.19
C GLU A 127 -12.58 39.64 -15.72
N LYS A 128 -13.54 39.52 -14.79
CA LYS A 128 -13.29 39.74 -13.36
C LYS A 128 -12.36 38.68 -12.76
N VAL A 129 -12.55 37.40 -13.12
CA VAL A 129 -11.70 36.29 -12.67
C VAL A 129 -10.30 36.44 -13.28
N GLN A 130 -10.21 36.69 -14.57
CA GLN A 130 -8.94 36.83 -15.28
C GLN A 130 -8.11 38.02 -14.75
N LYS A 131 -8.74 39.17 -14.47
CA LYS A 131 -8.08 40.29 -13.80
C LYS A 131 -7.53 39.92 -12.41
N TYR A 132 -8.29 39.16 -11.64
CA TYR A 132 -7.85 38.70 -10.31
C TYR A 132 -6.65 37.74 -10.41
N LEU A 133 -6.70 36.78 -11.34
CA LEU A 133 -5.62 35.81 -11.56
C LEU A 133 -4.33 36.50 -11.99
N GLU A 134 -4.40 37.42 -12.96
CA GLU A 134 -3.22 38.18 -13.41
C GLU A 134 -2.67 39.08 -12.29
N LYS A 135 -3.52 39.73 -11.49
CA LYS A 135 -3.09 40.51 -10.32
C LYS A 135 -2.30 39.69 -9.30
N ASN A 136 -2.61 38.40 -9.17
CA ASN A 136 -2.03 37.49 -8.18
C ASN A 136 -1.17 36.40 -8.82
N LYS A 137 -0.63 36.66 -10.02
CA LYS A 137 0.23 35.75 -10.77
C LYS A 137 1.36 35.21 -9.89
N ASP A 138 1.73 33.95 -10.11
CA ASP A 138 2.72 33.18 -9.34
C ASP A 138 2.34 32.86 -7.88
N LYS A 139 1.27 33.46 -7.34
CA LYS A 139 0.74 33.18 -6.00
C LYS A 139 -0.60 32.45 -6.01
N VAL A 140 -1.13 32.12 -7.18
CA VAL A 140 -2.40 31.40 -7.33
C VAL A 140 -2.18 29.92 -7.71
N SER A 141 -3.18 29.10 -7.40
CA SER A 141 -3.36 27.73 -7.86
C SER A 141 -4.84 27.54 -8.14
N VAL A 142 -5.21 27.03 -9.32
CA VAL A 142 -6.60 26.78 -9.69
C VAL A 142 -6.75 25.32 -10.11
N GLY A 143 -7.63 24.61 -9.42
CA GLY A 143 -8.15 23.31 -9.84
C GLY A 143 -9.49 23.52 -10.55
N LEU A 144 -9.50 23.37 -11.88
CA LEU A 144 -10.71 23.40 -12.68
C LEU A 144 -11.25 21.97 -12.82
N THR A 145 -12.55 21.79 -12.60
CA THR A 145 -13.18 20.46 -12.63
C THR A 145 -13.93 20.23 -13.94
N ILE A 146 -13.42 19.30 -14.74
CA ILE A 146 -14.06 18.72 -15.92
C ILE A 146 -13.99 17.19 -15.80
N ASP A 147 -15.13 16.54 -16.00
CA ASP A 147 -15.37 15.17 -15.59
C ASP A 147 -15.08 14.09 -16.64
N GLY A 148 -14.73 14.48 -17.86
CA GLY A 148 -14.62 13.55 -18.99
C GLY A 148 -15.38 14.04 -20.20
N ASN A 149 -15.88 13.09 -20.98
CA ASN A 149 -16.73 13.34 -22.13
C ASN A 149 -18.05 14.03 -21.74
N LYS A 150 -18.76 14.53 -22.76
CA LYS A 150 -19.98 15.31 -22.57
C LYS A 150 -21.06 14.52 -21.84
N GLU A 151 -21.24 13.25 -22.21
CA GLU A 151 -22.24 12.34 -21.66
C GLU A 151 -22.08 12.18 -20.15
N LYS A 152 -20.88 11.83 -19.67
CA LYS A 152 -20.60 11.74 -18.24
C LYS A 152 -20.73 13.09 -17.55
N HIS A 153 -20.12 14.13 -18.12
CA HIS A 153 -20.06 15.44 -17.49
C HIS A 153 -21.47 16.00 -17.28
N ASP A 154 -22.30 15.99 -18.32
CA ASP A 154 -23.66 16.54 -18.28
C ASP A 154 -24.63 15.65 -17.52
N LEU A 155 -24.35 14.34 -17.38
CA LEU A 155 -25.13 13.46 -16.51
C LEU A 155 -25.06 13.91 -15.04
N GLN A 156 -23.88 14.38 -14.60
CA GLN A 156 -23.62 14.68 -13.21
C GLN A 156 -23.62 16.17 -12.89
N ARG A 157 -23.05 17.01 -13.75
CA ARG A 157 -22.76 18.42 -13.50
C ARG A 157 -23.72 19.29 -14.30
N VAL A 158 -24.93 19.44 -13.75
CA VAL A 158 -26.03 20.18 -14.39
C VAL A 158 -26.20 21.58 -13.81
N TYR A 159 -26.74 22.48 -14.62
CA TYR A 159 -27.32 23.75 -14.18
C TYR A 159 -28.60 23.51 -13.36
N PRO A 160 -29.14 24.54 -12.66
CA PRO A 160 -30.34 24.38 -11.84
C PRO A 160 -31.59 23.98 -12.63
N ASP A 161 -31.63 24.25 -13.93
CA ASP A 161 -32.69 23.81 -14.86
C ASP A 161 -32.52 22.37 -15.36
N GLY A 162 -31.44 21.69 -14.96
CA GLY A 162 -31.10 20.32 -15.37
C GLY A 162 -30.31 20.21 -16.67
N SER A 163 -30.01 21.33 -17.35
CA SER A 163 -29.19 21.32 -18.56
C SER A 163 -27.71 21.04 -18.25
N GLY A 164 -27.00 20.46 -19.23
CA GLY A 164 -25.58 20.13 -19.13
C GLY A 164 -24.67 21.36 -19.12
N SER A 165 -23.49 21.23 -18.49
CA SER A 165 -22.52 22.33 -18.34
C SER A 165 -21.20 22.13 -19.09
N TYR A 166 -21.01 20.98 -19.74
CA TYR A 166 -19.78 20.57 -20.41
C TYR A 166 -19.27 21.59 -21.42
N ASP A 167 -20.11 22.07 -22.34
CA ASP A 167 -19.66 22.95 -23.44
C ASP A 167 -19.11 24.28 -22.91
N THR A 168 -19.71 24.78 -21.81
CA THR A 168 -19.25 26.01 -21.15
C THR A 168 -17.89 25.78 -20.51
N VAL A 169 -17.71 24.68 -19.77
CA VAL A 169 -16.43 24.36 -19.13
C VAL A 169 -15.34 24.08 -20.18
N LEU A 170 -15.66 23.30 -21.22
CA LEU A 170 -14.75 22.95 -22.31
C LEU A 170 -14.19 24.20 -23.01
N SER A 171 -15.03 25.21 -23.25
CA SER A 171 -14.59 26.47 -23.87
C SER A 171 -13.49 27.20 -23.08
N ASN A 172 -13.41 26.96 -21.77
CA ASN A 172 -12.41 27.53 -20.87
C ASN A 172 -11.14 26.68 -20.73
N ILE A 173 -11.14 25.41 -21.18
CA ILE A 173 -9.99 24.50 -21.03
C ILE A 173 -8.73 25.02 -21.74
N PRO A 174 -8.77 25.50 -23.00
CA PRO A 174 -7.57 26.02 -23.66
C PRO A 174 -6.91 27.18 -22.90
N LEU A 175 -7.72 28.06 -22.30
CA LEU A 175 -7.23 29.15 -21.46
C LEU A 175 -6.62 28.62 -20.16
N TYR A 176 -7.30 27.68 -19.50
CA TYR A 176 -6.81 27.05 -18.28
C TYR A 176 -5.45 26.37 -18.47
N LEU A 177 -5.29 25.59 -19.54
CA LEU A 177 -4.04 24.88 -19.86
C LEU A 177 -2.89 25.82 -20.22
N LYS A 178 -3.18 27.07 -20.63
CA LYS A 178 -2.15 28.09 -20.86
C LYS A 178 -1.62 28.68 -19.55
N GLU A 179 -2.43 28.69 -18.50
CA GLU A 179 -2.16 29.39 -17.24
C GLU A 179 -1.74 28.46 -16.10
N PHE A 180 -2.21 27.22 -16.10
CA PHE A 180 -2.04 26.26 -15.01
C PHE A 180 -1.55 24.90 -15.51
N ALA A 181 -1.13 24.06 -14.56
CA ALA A 181 -0.76 22.68 -14.86
C ALA A 181 -1.94 21.92 -15.50
N PRO A 182 -1.69 21.02 -16.45
CA PRO A 182 -2.70 20.27 -17.19
C PRO A 182 -3.37 19.18 -16.33
N SER A 183 -4.05 19.59 -15.26
CA SER A 183 -4.64 18.68 -14.28
C SER A 183 -6.12 18.96 -14.02
N THR A 184 -6.89 17.92 -13.73
CA THR A 184 -8.29 18.03 -13.30
C THR A 184 -8.57 17.03 -12.18
N LYS A 185 -9.65 17.25 -11.46
CA LYS A 185 -10.23 16.27 -10.54
C LYS A 185 -11.53 15.74 -11.12
N VAL A 186 -11.67 14.42 -11.12
CA VAL A 186 -12.85 13.71 -11.65
C VAL A 186 -13.46 12.87 -10.54
N THR A 187 -14.78 12.92 -10.43
CA THR A 187 -15.53 12.05 -9.51
C THR A 187 -16.41 11.09 -10.29
N PHE A 188 -16.46 9.83 -9.83
CA PHE A 188 -17.30 8.78 -10.38
C PHE A 188 -18.33 8.29 -9.35
N SER A 189 -19.55 8.07 -9.81
CA SER A 189 -20.71 7.59 -9.05
C SER A 189 -21.36 6.42 -9.78
N SER A 190 -22.27 5.69 -9.13
CA SER A 190 -22.96 4.52 -9.69
C SER A 190 -23.45 4.74 -11.13
N ASP A 191 -24.17 5.84 -11.39
CA ASP A 191 -24.82 6.07 -12.69
C ASP A 191 -23.84 6.40 -13.83
N ASP A 192 -22.58 6.75 -13.51
CA ASP A 192 -21.59 7.21 -14.50
C ASP A 192 -20.39 6.28 -14.68
N LEU A 193 -20.31 5.17 -13.93
CA LEU A 193 -19.19 4.23 -13.99
C LEU A 193 -18.94 3.69 -15.41
N ILE A 194 -19.99 3.44 -16.17
CA ILE A 194 -19.91 2.91 -17.54
C ILE A 194 -19.16 3.82 -18.51
N TYR A 195 -18.98 5.10 -18.17
CA TYR A 195 -18.26 6.08 -18.99
C TYR A 195 -16.81 6.29 -18.54
N LEU A 196 -16.31 5.54 -17.55
CA LEU A 196 -15.03 5.82 -16.90
C LEU A 196 -13.86 5.82 -17.87
N LYS A 197 -13.68 4.76 -18.64
CA LYS A 197 -12.57 4.66 -19.59
C LYS A 197 -12.59 5.85 -20.56
N ASP A 198 -13.71 6.03 -21.26
CA ASP A 198 -13.85 7.03 -22.31
C ASP A 198 -13.73 8.46 -21.77
N SER A 199 -14.19 8.68 -20.54
CA SER A 199 -14.04 9.96 -19.84
C SER A 199 -12.59 10.30 -19.55
N ILE A 200 -11.80 9.35 -19.04
CA ILE A 200 -10.38 9.57 -18.76
C ILE A 200 -9.60 9.79 -20.06
N VAL A 201 -9.88 9.00 -21.10
CA VAL A 201 -9.26 9.15 -22.43
C VAL A 201 -9.57 10.53 -23.02
N ASN A 202 -10.83 10.95 -22.99
CA ASN A 202 -11.23 12.26 -23.50
C ASN A 202 -10.49 13.41 -22.81
N LEU A 203 -10.27 13.33 -21.49
CA LEU A 203 -9.50 14.35 -20.75
C LEU A 203 -8.07 14.47 -21.29
N TRP A 204 -7.43 13.34 -21.57
CA TRP A 204 -6.10 13.33 -22.15
C TRP A 204 -6.08 13.92 -23.57
N GLU A 205 -7.10 13.64 -24.38
CA GLU A 205 -7.24 14.18 -25.74
C GLU A 205 -7.41 15.70 -25.76
N ILE A 206 -8.15 16.27 -24.80
CA ILE A 206 -8.31 17.73 -24.68
C ILE A 206 -7.13 18.42 -23.96
N GLY A 207 -6.05 17.68 -23.67
CA GLY A 207 -4.79 18.21 -23.15
C GLY A 207 -4.63 18.19 -21.63
N VAL A 208 -5.57 17.60 -20.88
CA VAL A 208 -5.48 17.46 -19.42
C VAL A 208 -4.73 16.16 -19.08
N THR A 209 -3.41 16.24 -18.93
CA THR A 209 -2.53 15.06 -18.80
C THR A 209 -2.49 14.41 -17.42
N ASP A 210 -2.95 15.09 -16.37
CA ASP A 210 -2.87 14.65 -14.98
C ASP A 210 -4.25 14.57 -14.34
N VAL A 211 -4.82 13.37 -14.27
CA VAL A 211 -6.20 13.16 -13.82
C VAL A 211 -6.23 12.61 -12.39
N ALA A 212 -6.65 13.45 -11.45
CA ALA A 212 -6.96 13.03 -10.08
C ALA A 212 -8.39 12.47 -10.02
N ALA A 213 -8.53 11.18 -10.28
CA ALA A 213 -9.81 10.48 -10.27
C ALA A 213 -10.08 9.78 -8.92
N ASN A 214 -11.33 9.86 -8.47
CA ASN A 214 -11.83 9.18 -7.28
C ASN A 214 -13.31 8.78 -7.45
N VAL A 215 -13.77 7.88 -6.60
CA VAL A 215 -15.18 7.54 -6.48
C VAL A 215 -15.86 8.40 -5.40
N VAL A 216 -17.19 8.48 -5.44
CA VAL A 216 -18.03 9.06 -4.38
C VAL A 216 -17.87 8.29 -3.06
N PHE A 217 -17.83 8.96 -1.91
CA PHE A 217 -17.71 8.28 -0.61
C PHE A 217 -19.06 7.86 -0.03
N GLU A 218 -20.09 8.58 -0.45
CA GLU A 218 -21.47 8.49 -0.04
C GLU A 218 -22.14 7.16 -0.46
N ASN A 219 -23.25 6.82 0.19
CA ASN A 219 -23.98 5.58 -0.05
C ASN A 219 -24.83 5.65 -1.34
N VAL A 220 -24.16 5.62 -2.49
CA VAL A 220 -24.79 5.68 -3.82
C VAL A 220 -24.64 4.38 -4.61
N TRP A 221 -23.89 3.41 -4.08
CA TRP A 221 -23.46 2.21 -4.79
C TRP A 221 -24.55 1.14 -4.84
N LYS A 222 -24.66 0.49 -6.01
CA LYS A 222 -25.56 -0.63 -6.28
C LYS A 222 -24.78 -1.93 -6.39
N GLU A 223 -25.47 -3.05 -6.24
CA GLU A 223 -24.90 -4.36 -6.50
C GLU A 223 -24.39 -4.45 -7.94
N GLY A 224 -23.16 -4.93 -8.13
CA GLY A 224 -22.50 -5.04 -9.44
C GLY A 224 -21.72 -3.80 -9.89
N ASP A 225 -21.84 -2.66 -9.21
CA ASP A 225 -21.06 -1.45 -9.56
C ASP A 225 -19.55 -1.68 -9.47
N ASP A 226 -19.09 -2.54 -8.56
CA ASP A 226 -17.67 -2.83 -8.38
C ASP A 226 -17.12 -3.63 -9.55
N THR A 227 -17.93 -4.54 -10.11
CA THR A 227 -17.61 -5.24 -11.36
C THR A 227 -17.50 -4.27 -12.54
N ILE A 228 -18.42 -3.30 -12.65
CA ILE A 228 -18.37 -2.28 -13.72
C ILE A 228 -17.12 -1.42 -13.57
N LEU A 229 -16.82 -0.96 -12.36
CA LEU A 229 -15.62 -0.16 -12.06
C LEU A 229 -14.34 -0.93 -12.44
N GLU A 230 -14.25 -2.19 -12.02
CA GLU A 230 -13.10 -3.05 -12.32
C GLU A 230 -12.92 -3.22 -13.83
N GLU A 231 -13.98 -3.56 -14.55
CA GLU A 231 -13.96 -3.78 -16.00
C GLU A 231 -13.55 -2.50 -16.75
N GLN A 232 -14.12 -1.35 -16.40
CA GLN A 232 -13.76 -0.08 -17.00
C GLN A 232 -12.29 0.31 -16.76
N LEU A 233 -11.77 0.00 -15.57
CA LEU A 233 -10.35 0.22 -15.26
C LEU A 233 -9.44 -0.76 -16.00
N LYS A 234 -9.84 -2.02 -16.19
CA LYS A 234 -9.10 -2.99 -17.02
C LYS A 234 -9.06 -2.54 -18.48
N GLN A 235 -10.19 -2.13 -19.04
CA GLN A 235 -10.24 -1.58 -20.40
C GLN A 235 -9.42 -0.30 -20.56
N LEU A 236 -9.39 0.56 -19.53
CA LEU A 236 -8.51 1.73 -19.51
C LEU A 236 -7.04 1.32 -19.43
N SER A 237 -6.71 0.31 -18.63
CA SER A 237 -5.37 -0.28 -18.57
C SER A 237 -4.92 -0.77 -19.94
N ASP A 238 -5.73 -1.58 -20.62
CA ASP A 238 -5.43 -2.06 -21.96
C ASP A 238 -5.23 -0.91 -22.94
N TYR A 239 -6.13 0.09 -22.93
CA TYR A 239 -5.98 1.27 -23.79
C TYR A 239 -4.67 2.03 -23.52
N ILE A 240 -4.30 2.23 -22.25
CA ILE A 240 -3.04 2.87 -21.85
C ILE A 240 -1.85 2.10 -22.42
N LEU A 241 -1.86 0.78 -22.27
CA LEU A 241 -0.75 -0.08 -22.64
C LEU A 241 -0.66 -0.25 -24.15
N ASP A 242 -1.75 -0.48 -24.86
CA ASP A 242 -1.77 -0.65 -26.32
C ASP A 242 -1.32 0.62 -27.06
N ASN A 243 -1.52 1.79 -26.45
CA ASN A 243 -1.12 3.09 -27.00
C ASN A 243 0.17 3.66 -26.37
N ASN A 244 0.88 2.89 -25.54
CA ASN A 244 2.12 3.29 -24.88
C ASN A 244 2.02 4.64 -24.11
N LEU A 245 0.92 4.84 -23.38
CA LEU A 245 0.57 6.11 -22.71
C LEU A 245 1.06 6.21 -21.27
N TYR A 246 1.57 5.12 -20.69
CA TYR A 246 1.93 5.02 -19.26
C TYR A 246 3.06 5.98 -18.83
N GLY A 247 3.92 6.41 -19.76
CA GLY A 247 4.94 7.45 -19.53
C GLY A 247 4.47 8.88 -19.79
N LYS A 248 3.34 9.05 -20.49
CA LYS A 248 2.84 10.36 -20.97
C LYS A 248 1.80 10.97 -20.03
N TYR A 249 0.86 10.15 -19.57
CA TYR A 249 -0.29 10.60 -18.80
C TYR A 249 -0.26 10.04 -17.37
N ASN A 250 -1.10 10.62 -16.52
CA ASN A 250 -1.32 10.17 -15.16
C ASN A 250 -2.80 10.05 -14.84
N CYS A 251 -3.16 8.99 -14.12
CA CYS A 251 -4.47 8.80 -13.50
C CYS A 251 -4.28 8.16 -12.12
N THR A 252 -4.85 8.79 -11.09
CA THR A 252 -4.67 8.31 -9.71
C THR A 252 -5.35 6.97 -9.45
N PHE A 253 -6.28 6.49 -10.28
CA PHE A 253 -6.85 5.15 -10.11
C PHE A 253 -5.77 4.05 -10.15
N PHE A 254 -4.73 4.23 -10.96
CA PHE A 254 -3.58 3.32 -11.06
C PHE A 254 -2.48 3.61 -10.03
N SER A 255 -2.82 4.24 -8.90
CA SER A 255 -1.86 4.58 -7.86
C SER A 255 -0.99 3.38 -7.46
N GLU A 256 0.32 3.56 -7.50
CA GLU A 256 1.26 2.48 -7.22
C GLU A 256 1.15 1.96 -5.77
N SER A 257 0.69 2.77 -4.82
CA SER A 257 0.80 2.47 -3.38
C SER A 257 -0.49 1.93 -2.73
N ILE A 258 -1.36 1.25 -3.49
CA ILE A 258 -2.64 0.69 -3.00
C ILE A 258 -2.65 -0.85 -2.96
N GLY A 259 -3.42 -1.41 -2.03
CA GLY A 259 -3.53 -2.86 -1.79
C GLY A 259 -2.64 -3.35 -0.64
N GLY A 260 -2.80 -4.59 -0.19
CA GLY A 260 -2.06 -5.08 0.98
C GLY A 260 -2.56 -4.52 2.32
N TYR A 261 -1.98 -5.05 3.41
CA TYR A 261 -2.30 -4.65 4.77
C TYR A 261 -1.88 -3.21 5.10
N LEU A 262 -2.59 -2.60 6.06
CA LEU A 262 -2.22 -1.27 6.53
C LEU A 262 -0.91 -1.34 7.31
N LYS A 263 0.10 -0.59 6.84
CA LYS A 263 1.41 -0.53 7.52
C LYS A 263 1.28 0.01 8.94
N PRO A 264 2.09 -0.48 9.90
CA PRO A 264 2.04 -0.01 11.29
C PRO A 264 2.18 1.52 11.43
N GLN A 265 3.01 2.16 10.61
CA GLN A 265 3.22 3.62 10.66
C GLN A 265 2.00 4.43 10.21
N LEU A 266 1.02 3.80 9.54
CA LEU A 266 -0.21 4.42 9.07
C LEU A 266 -1.38 4.21 10.05
N LEU A 267 -1.28 3.27 10.99
CA LEU A 267 -2.32 3.03 12.01
C LEU A 267 -2.58 4.28 12.84
N ASP A 268 -1.50 4.96 13.24
CA ASP A 268 -1.55 6.14 14.11
C ASP A 268 -1.55 7.46 13.35
N ARG A 269 -1.84 7.41 12.04
CA ARG A 269 -2.00 8.61 11.20
C ARG A 269 -3.47 8.82 10.83
N PRO A 270 -3.94 10.07 10.78
CA PRO A 270 -5.24 10.38 10.21
C PRO A 270 -5.19 10.23 8.67
N THR A 271 -6.32 9.90 8.07
CA THR A 271 -6.46 9.78 6.59
C THR A 271 -6.49 11.12 5.88
N CYS A 272 -6.87 12.18 6.58
CA CYS A 272 -6.91 13.54 6.06
C CYS A 272 -6.40 14.53 7.11
N GLY A 273 -6.38 15.81 6.76
CA GLY A 273 -5.98 16.88 7.65
C GLY A 273 -7.12 17.50 8.48
N ALA A 274 -8.28 16.89 8.69
CA ALA A 274 -9.34 17.50 9.52
C ALA A 274 -8.79 17.93 10.89
N GLY A 275 -9.20 19.11 11.37
CA GLY A 275 -8.63 19.80 12.53
C GLY A 275 -7.26 20.44 12.29
N LYS A 276 -6.54 20.04 11.25
CA LYS A 276 -5.34 20.74 10.75
C LYS A 276 -5.70 21.68 9.60
N MET A 277 -6.64 21.32 8.73
CA MET A 277 -7.15 22.12 7.61
C MET A 277 -8.48 22.81 7.98
N VAL A 278 -8.42 23.78 8.88
CA VAL A 278 -9.64 24.44 9.38
C VAL A 278 -10.36 25.21 8.27
N ALA A 279 -11.68 25.32 8.41
CA ALA A 279 -12.54 26.04 7.48
C ALA A 279 -13.34 27.14 8.17
N LEU A 280 -13.49 28.29 7.52
CA LEU A 280 -14.34 29.40 7.94
C LEU A 280 -15.64 29.41 7.14
N GLY A 281 -16.78 29.40 7.83
CA GLY A 281 -18.12 29.53 7.24
C GLY A 281 -18.52 30.99 6.97
N PRO A 282 -19.53 31.23 6.09
CA PRO A 282 -20.06 32.57 5.84
C PRO A 282 -20.62 33.29 7.08
N ASP A 283 -21.04 32.51 8.07
CA ASP A 283 -21.61 32.93 9.36
C ASP A 283 -20.55 33.33 10.40
N GLY A 284 -19.26 33.14 10.09
CA GLY A 284 -18.16 33.38 11.03
C GLY A 284 -17.84 32.21 11.94
N ASN A 285 -18.51 31.07 11.80
CA ASN A 285 -18.16 29.85 12.52
C ASN A 285 -16.92 29.18 11.90
N ILE A 286 -16.11 28.56 12.74
CA ILE A 286 -14.89 27.84 12.36
C ILE A 286 -15.15 26.33 12.53
N TYR A 287 -14.76 25.56 11.53
CA TYR A 287 -14.99 24.12 11.43
C TYR A 287 -13.65 23.38 11.28
N PRO A 288 -13.56 22.12 11.75
CA PRO A 288 -12.34 21.32 11.64
C PRO A 288 -11.99 20.99 10.19
N CYS A 289 -12.99 20.90 9.31
CA CYS A 289 -12.87 21.07 7.87
C CYS A 289 -14.26 21.38 7.31
N ILE A 290 -14.33 21.69 6.01
CA ILE A 290 -15.59 22.04 5.34
C ILE A 290 -16.69 20.96 5.47
N ARG A 291 -16.34 19.68 5.60
CA ARG A 291 -17.30 18.57 5.62
C ARG A 291 -18.12 18.48 6.92
N TYR A 292 -17.80 19.29 7.94
CA TYR A 292 -18.52 19.33 9.22
C TYR A 292 -19.54 20.47 9.32
N LYS A 293 -19.67 21.31 8.30
CA LYS A 293 -20.72 22.33 8.25
C LYS A 293 -22.03 21.71 7.76
N SER A 294 -23.14 22.24 8.25
CA SER A 294 -24.52 21.79 7.98
C SER A 294 -24.85 21.55 6.50
N TYR A 295 -24.33 22.37 5.58
CA TYR A 295 -24.54 22.21 4.14
C TYR A 295 -23.96 20.92 3.51
N SER A 296 -23.13 20.19 4.24
CA SER A 296 -22.49 18.93 3.81
C SER A 296 -22.88 17.72 4.68
N LEU A 297 -23.79 17.91 5.63
CA LEU A 297 -24.24 16.89 6.57
C LEU A 297 -25.75 16.70 6.41
N ASN A 298 -26.20 15.46 6.37
CA ASN A 298 -27.62 15.12 6.16
C ASN A 298 -28.26 14.52 7.42
N LYS A 299 -27.45 13.98 8.33
CA LYS A 299 -27.92 13.21 9.50
C LYS A 299 -27.49 13.83 10.82
N ARG A 300 -26.30 14.46 10.86
CA ARG A 300 -25.73 15.05 12.07
C ARG A 300 -25.76 16.57 12.04
N LYS A 301 -25.67 17.16 13.23
CA LYS A 301 -25.52 18.62 13.39
C LYS A 301 -24.11 19.03 13.01
N GLU A 302 -23.96 20.29 12.63
CA GLU A 302 -22.64 20.81 12.34
C GLU A 302 -21.72 20.84 13.57
N TRP A 303 -20.43 20.59 13.34
CA TRP A 303 -19.41 20.58 14.40
C TRP A 303 -18.58 21.86 14.36
N VAL A 304 -18.98 22.85 15.16
CA VAL A 304 -18.28 24.14 15.29
C VAL A 304 -17.17 24.04 16.33
N ILE A 305 -15.94 24.38 15.94
CA ILE A 305 -14.74 24.40 16.80
C ILE A 305 -14.36 25.82 17.25
N GLY A 306 -15.17 26.84 16.93
CA GLY A 306 -14.92 28.23 17.32
C GLY A 306 -15.63 29.21 16.40
N ASP A 307 -15.37 30.49 16.57
CA ASP A 307 -15.90 31.57 15.73
C ASP A 307 -14.87 32.70 15.57
N VAL A 308 -15.15 33.68 14.72
CA VAL A 308 -14.22 34.78 14.44
C VAL A 308 -14.01 35.75 15.60
N ASP A 309 -14.91 35.80 16.58
CA ASP A 309 -14.81 36.71 17.74
C ASP A 309 -14.05 36.03 18.90
N SER A 310 -14.30 34.75 19.14
CA SER A 310 -13.69 33.96 20.22
C SER A 310 -12.42 33.20 19.78
N GLY A 311 -12.26 32.95 18.48
CA GLY A 311 -11.21 32.12 17.92
C GLY A 311 -11.52 30.62 17.98
N ILE A 312 -10.51 29.78 17.72
CA ILE A 312 -10.62 28.33 17.82
C ILE A 312 -10.57 27.90 19.30
N ASP A 313 -11.57 27.12 19.71
CA ASP A 313 -11.58 26.35 20.95
C ASP A 313 -10.69 25.12 20.78
N MET A 314 -9.53 25.16 21.45
CA MET A 314 -8.53 24.10 21.38
C MET A 314 -9.00 22.79 22.00
N GLU A 315 -10.01 22.79 22.88
CA GLU A 315 -10.56 21.54 23.41
C GLU A 315 -11.42 20.83 22.36
N ARG A 316 -12.16 21.60 21.55
CA ARG A 316 -13.00 21.07 20.46
C ARG A 316 -12.19 20.56 19.27
N ILE A 317 -10.92 20.95 19.13
CA ILE A 317 -10.05 20.45 18.05
C ILE A 317 -9.40 19.09 18.38
N ARG A 318 -9.28 18.74 19.67
CA ARG A 318 -8.58 17.54 20.15
C ARG A 318 -9.06 16.23 19.49
N PRO A 319 -10.37 15.99 19.31
CA PRO A 319 -10.84 14.75 18.67
C PRO A 319 -10.23 14.51 17.29
N PHE A 320 -10.01 15.57 16.52
CA PHE A 320 -9.44 15.48 15.17
C PHE A 320 -7.92 15.23 15.17
N MET A 321 -7.22 15.62 16.25
CA MET A 321 -5.78 15.36 16.40
C MET A 321 -5.47 13.88 16.68
N VAL A 322 -6.44 13.14 17.22
CA VAL A 322 -6.31 11.72 17.59
C VAL A 322 -7.18 10.79 16.75
N ALA A 323 -7.90 11.32 15.75
CA ALA A 323 -8.71 10.58 14.78
C ALA A 323 -7.83 9.83 13.77
N SER A 324 -7.07 8.85 14.26
CA SER A 324 -6.22 7.97 13.44
C SER A 324 -6.98 6.76 12.92
N ASN A 325 -6.41 6.08 11.93
CA ASN A 325 -6.98 4.83 11.39
C ASN A 325 -7.27 3.80 12.49
N ARG A 326 -6.40 3.66 13.48
CA ARG A 326 -6.54 2.72 14.61
C ARG A 326 -7.84 2.92 15.38
N TYR A 327 -8.26 4.16 15.59
CA TYR A 327 -9.40 4.48 16.46
C TYR A 327 -10.68 4.79 15.69
N GLN A 328 -10.59 5.07 14.39
CA GLN A 328 -11.77 5.29 13.55
C GLN A 328 -12.23 4.02 12.82
N SER A 329 -11.37 3.01 12.69
CA SER A 329 -11.64 1.78 11.95
C SER A 329 -11.87 0.62 12.91
N ASP A 330 -12.79 -0.26 12.56
CA ASP A 330 -13.02 -1.52 13.29
C ASP A 330 -12.09 -2.64 12.81
N SER A 331 -12.24 -3.83 13.41
CA SER A 331 -11.38 -4.99 13.13
C SER A 331 -11.37 -5.37 11.66
N GLU A 332 -12.52 -5.35 10.98
CA GLU A 332 -12.64 -5.67 9.55
C GLU A 332 -11.70 -4.79 8.71
N CYS A 333 -11.70 -3.47 8.98
CA CYS A 333 -10.86 -2.53 8.26
C CYS A 333 -9.37 -2.64 8.63
N LEU A 334 -9.07 -2.87 9.92
CA LEU A 334 -7.70 -2.97 10.43
C LEU A 334 -6.99 -4.25 9.98
N THR A 335 -7.73 -5.33 9.72
CA THR A 335 -7.20 -6.62 9.24
C THR A 335 -7.50 -6.87 7.76
N CYS A 336 -8.03 -5.87 7.03
CA CYS A 336 -8.33 -6.02 5.61
C CYS A 336 -7.02 -6.19 4.79
N PRO A 337 -6.94 -7.20 3.91
CA PRO A 337 -5.74 -7.48 3.10
C PRO A 337 -5.50 -6.45 2.00
N VAL A 338 -6.37 -5.45 1.88
CA VAL A 338 -6.23 -4.32 0.94
C VAL A 338 -6.47 -2.97 1.59
N ALA A 339 -6.25 -2.86 2.91
CA ALA A 339 -6.47 -1.62 3.65
C ALA A 339 -5.58 -0.45 3.19
N GLN A 340 -4.38 -0.71 2.63
CA GLN A 340 -3.51 0.38 2.21
C GLN A 340 -4.10 1.14 1.02
N GLY A 341 -4.18 2.48 1.17
CA GLY A 341 -4.82 3.36 0.20
C GLY A 341 -6.35 3.42 0.29
N CYS A 342 -6.97 2.66 1.20
CA CYS A 342 -8.41 2.70 1.46
C CYS A 342 -8.76 3.92 2.33
N ASN A 343 -8.74 5.11 1.72
CA ASN A 343 -9.01 6.37 2.39
C ASN A 343 -10.49 6.51 2.79
N HIS A 344 -10.77 7.39 3.75
CA HIS A 344 -12.14 7.75 4.15
C HIS A 344 -12.21 9.23 4.53
N CYS A 345 -13.41 9.80 4.46
CA CYS A 345 -13.68 11.18 4.81
C CYS A 345 -14.20 11.27 6.25
N GLN A 346 -13.45 11.90 7.16
CA GLN A 346 -13.86 12.00 8.57
C GLN A 346 -15.20 12.74 8.75
N GLY A 347 -15.48 13.79 7.97
CA GLY A 347 -16.75 14.51 8.06
C GLY A 347 -17.94 13.66 7.62
N PHE A 348 -17.74 12.81 6.60
CA PHE A 348 -18.77 11.87 6.16
C PHE A 348 -18.95 10.70 7.14
N ASN A 349 -17.85 10.20 7.69
CA ASN A 349 -17.87 9.22 8.78
C ASN A 349 -18.68 9.72 9.98
N TYR A 350 -18.49 10.98 10.38
CA TYR A 350 -19.29 11.61 11.42
C TYR A 350 -20.77 11.64 11.05
N ASP A 351 -21.12 12.10 9.84
CA ASP A 351 -22.52 12.14 9.38
C ASP A 351 -23.19 10.75 9.44
N GLU A 352 -22.46 9.71 9.04
CA GLU A 352 -22.95 8.33 8.98
C GLU A 352 -22.80 7.54 10.28
N ALA A 353 -22.11 8.07 11.29
CA ALA A 353 -21.92 7.38 12.56
C ALA A 353 -23.26 7.13 13.26
N ASP A 354 -23.35 6.11 14.11
CA ASP A 354 -24.58 5.77 14.85
C ASP A 354 -24.88 6.79 15.96
N THR A 355 -23.85 7.46 16.46
CA THR A 355 -23.90 8.52 17.48
C THR A 355 -23.17 9.77 16.98
N ASP A 356 -23.20 10.85 17.76
CA ASP A 356 -22.48 12.10 17.43
C ASP A 356 -20.95 11.96 17.66
N THR A 357 -20.33 10.92 17.09
CA THR A 357 -18.92 10.55 17.25
C THR A 357 -18.14 10.72 15.96
N ASN A 358 -16.89 11.18 16.07
CA ASN A 358 -15.95 11.21 14.94
C ASN A 358 -15.17 9.87 14.77
N PHE A 359 -15.43 8.87 15.60
CA PHE A 359 -14.65 7.64 15.72
C PHE A 359 -15.35 6.40 15.16
N GLN A 360 -16.13 6.58 14.09
CA GLN A 360 -16.79 5.49 13.38
C GLN A 360 -16.65 5.68 11.87
N ARG A 361 -16.04 4.71 11.20
CA ARG A 361 -15.80 4.76 9.76
C ARG A 361 -16.99 4.28 8.94
N ALA A 362 -17.39 5.06 7.94
CA ALA A 362 -18.30 4.61 6.89
C ALA A 362 -17.57 3.70 5.88
N LYS A 363 -18.26 2.66 5.41
CA LYS A 363 -17.68 1.58 4.58
C LYS A 363 -18.28 1.45 3.18
N TYR A 364 -19.10 2.40 2.73
CA TYR A 364 -19.81 2.30 1.45
C TYR A 364 -18.89 2.12 0.23
N ILE A 365 -17.65 2.61 0.29
CA ILE A 365 -16.66 2.46 -0.79
C ILE A 365 -15.91 1.11 -0.81
N CYS A 366 -16.18 0.20 0.14
CA CYS A 366 -15.35 -0.99 0.36
C CYS A 366 -15.20 -1.82 -0.93
N ASN A 367 -16.31 -2.08 -1.63
CA ASN A 367 -16.28 -2.86 -2.88
C ASN A 367 -15.60 -2.09 -4.02
N MET A 368 -15.80 -0.78 -4.13
CA MET A 368 -15.10 0.05 -5.13
C MET A 368 -13.58 0.04 -4.93
N HIS A 369 -13.13 0.10 -3.68
CA HIS A 369 -11.70 0.04 -3.36
C HIS A 369 -11.12 -1.35 -3.70
N LYS A 370 -11.83 -2.43 -3.36
CA LYS A 370 -11.45 -3.80 -3.74
C LYS A 370 -11.34 -3.97 -5.26
N ALA A 371 -12.33 -3.52 -6.02
CA ALA A 371 -12.31 -3.51 -7.49
C ALA A 371 -11.13 -2.72 -8.06
N ARG A 372 -10.89 -1.52 -7.54
CA ARG A 372 -9.74 -0.70 -7.94
C ARG A 372 -8.41 -1.41 -7.68
N VAL A 373 -8.24 -2.08 -6.54
CA VAL A 373 -7.00 -2.82 -6.24
C VAL A 373 -6.79 -3.96 -7.24
N ARG A 374 -7.84 -4.71 -7.59
CA ARG A 374 -7.72 -5.79 -8.60
C ARG A 374 -7.37 -5.24 -9.98
N ALA A 375 -8.02 -4.16 -10.42
CA ALA A 375 -7.68 -3.51 -11.68
C ALA A 375 -6.26 -2.91 -11.69
N ASN A 376 -5.76 -2.49 -10.53
CA ASN A 376 -4.38 -2.01 -10.36
C ASN A 376 -3.37 -3.16 -10.47
N ASP A 377 -3.67 -4.31 -9.87
CA ASP A 377 -2.87 -5.52 -10.03
C ASP A 377 -2.82 -5.95 -11.50
N TYR A 378 -3.99 -5.96 -12.17
CA TYR A 378 -4.07 -6.21 -13.62
C TYR A 378 -3.17 -5.27 -14.41
N TYR A 379 -3.28 -3.96 -14.20
CA TYR A 379 -2.47 -2.97 -14.91
C TYR A 379 -0.97 -3.21 -14.73
N PHE A 380 -0.51 -3.44 -13.50
CA PHE A 380 0.92 -3.64 -13.25
C PHE A 380 1.43 -5.01 -13.70
N THR A 381 0.59 -6.05 -13.71
CA THR A 381 0.92 -7.32 -14.36
C THR A 381 1.11 -7.10 -15.86
N GLN A 382 0.11 -6.55 -16.54
CA GLN A 382 0.16 -6.30 -17.98
C GLN A 382 1.29 -5.36 -18.39
N LEU A 383 1.59 -4.34 -17.59
CA LEU A 383 2.74 -3.45 -17.81
C LEU A 383 4.07 -4.22 -17.76
N HIS A 384 4.21 -5.18 -16.84
CA HIS A 384 5.39 -6.02 -16.78
C HIS A 384 5.44 -7.02 -17.94
N GLU A 385 4.32 -7.67 -18.27
CA GLU A 385 4.28 -8.66 -19.36
C GLU A 385 4.53 -8.05 -20.74
N ARG A 386 3.92 -6.90 -21.05
CA ARG A 386 4.02 -6.26 -22.36
C ARG A 386 5.31 -5.44 -22.53
N TYR A 387 5.86 -4.89 -21.44
CA TYR A 387 6.96 -3.91 -21.50
C TYR A 387 8.17 -4.20 -20.60
N GLY A 388 8.14 -5.26 -19.78
CA GLY A 388 9.20 -5.56 -18.82
C GLY A 388 9.32 -4.56 -17.67
N VAL A 389 8.33 -3.66 -17.50
CA VAL A 389 8.36 -2.60 -16.49
C VAL A 389 7.72 -3.10 -15.19
N LYS A 390 8.56 -3.28 -14.16
CA LYS A 390 8.11 -3.75 -12.83
C LYS A 390 7.51 -2.61 -12.00
N ARG A 391 6.44 -2.92 -11.26
CA ARG A 391 5.96 -2.09 -10.15
C ARG A 391 7.06 -2.00 -9.09
N LYS A 392 7.41 -0.80 -8.65
CA LYS A 392 8.48 -0.57 -7.66
C LYS A 392 8.01 -0.92 -6.25
N TRP A 393 6.75 -0.61 -5.93
CA TRP A 393 6.15 -0.98 -4.65
C TRP A 393 5.29 -2.24 -4.76
N HIS A 394 5.54 -3.22 -3.88
CA HIS A 394 4.75 -4.45 -3.77
C HIS A 394 3.85 -4.43 -2.52
N PRO A 395 2.55 -4.75 -2.65
CA PRO A 395 1.64 -4.84 -1.51
C PRO A 395 1.99 -6.03 -0.61
N ASP A 396 2.00 -5.83 0.71
CA ASP A 396 2.10 -6.93 1.69
C ASP A 396 0.80 -7.72 1.70
N ARG A 397 0.84 -8.93 1.15
CA ARG A 397 -0.31 -9.82 0.97
C ARG A 397 -0.06 -11.19 1.56
N ARG A 398 -1.17 -11.91 1.77
CA ARG A 398 -1.11 -13.34 2.05
C ARG A 398 -0.71 -14.10 0.79
N GLN A 399 -0.11 -15.27 0.96
CA GLN A 399 0.38 -16.10 -0.14
C GLN A 399 -0.20 -17.51 -0.06
N ILE A 400 -0.47 -18.10 -1.23
CA ILE A 400 -0.77 -19.53 -1.35
C ILE A 400 0.27 -20.17 -2.26
N TYR A 401 0.93 -21.20 -1.74
CA TYR A 401 1.84 -22.07 -2.49
C TYR A 401 1.04 -23.21 -3.10
N PHE A 402 0.92 -23.21 -4.43
CA PHE A 402 0.29 -24.28 -5.20
C PHE A 402 1.32 -25.35 -5.49
N LEU A 403 1.14 -26.52 -4.88
CA LEU A 403 1.96 -27.69 -5.17
C LEU A 403 1.42 -28.34 -6.45
N LEU A 404 2.08 -28.08 -7.58
CA LEU A 404 1.56 -28.51 -8.90
C LEU A 404 1.66 -30.00 -9.14
N SER A 405 2.53 -30.68 -8.39
CA SER A 405 2.63 -32.13 -8.34
C SER A 405 2.97 -32.57 -6.92
N ASP A 406 2.88 -33.86 -6.64
CA ASP A 406 3.43 -34.45 -5.43
C ASP A 406 4.98 -34.47 -5.44
N ASN A 407 5.62 -34.54 -6.60
CA ASN A 407 7.07 -34.39 -6.77
C ASN A 407 7.55 -32.93 -6.97
N TYR A 408 6.96 -31.96 -6.24
CA TYR A 408 7.35 -30.54 -6.37
C TYR A 408 8.77 -30.25 -5.85
N VAL A 409 9.40 -29.20 -6.38
CA VAL A 409 10.75 -28.76 -5.97
C VAL A 409 10.80 -28.32 -4.50
N SER A 410 11.82 -28.75 -3.76
CA SER A 410 11.98 -28.41 -2.34
C SER A 410 12.32 -26.93 -2.15
N PHE A 411 11.35 -26.04 -1.90
CA PHE A 411 11.64 -24.60 -1.85
C PHE A 411 11.80 -24.01 -0.44
N CYS A 412 11.63 -24.83 0.61
CA CYS A 412 11.65 -24.38 1.99
C CYS A 412 12.51 -25.29 2.89
N CYS A 413 12.37 -25.15 4.21
CA CYS A 413 13.07 -25.96 5.21
C CYS A 413 12.64 -27.44 5.26
N TYR A 414 11.58 -27.81 4.53
CA TYR A 414 11.13 -29.18 4.32
C TYR A 414 11.70 -29.70 2.99
N ALA A 415 12.27 -30.91 3.02
CA ALA A 415 12.78 -31.60 1.84
C ALA A 415 11.71 -32.54 1.31
N ASN A 416 11.28 -32.33 0.07
CA ASN A 416 10.39 -33.25 -0.64
C ASN A 416 11.25 -34.35 -1.26
N VAL A 417 11.45 -35.44 -0.51
CA VAL A 417 12.20 -36.62 -0.95
C VAL A 417 11.24 -37.77 -1.20
N ASP A 418 11.44 -38.49 -2.31
CA ASP A 418 10.78 -39.75 -2.66
C ASP A 418 9.29 -39.71 -3.06
N ARG A 419 8.98 -39.18 -4.26
CA ARG A 419 7.70 -39.46 -4.95
C ARG A 419 7.87 -39.76 -6.43
N GLU A 420 7.19 -40.80 -6.91
CA GLU A 420 7.20 -41.25 -8.32
C GLU A 420 6.39 -40.34 -9.28
N GLU A 421 6.18 -39.05 -8.94
CA GLU A 421 5.37 -38.07 -9.68
C GLU A 421 3.98 -38.62 -10.09
N LYS A 422 3.16 -39.02 -9.11
CA LYS A 422 1.88 -39.70 -9.36
C LYS A 422 0.68 -38.76 -9.44
N VAL A 423 0.76 -37.61 -8.77
CA VAL A 423 -0.39 -36.72 -8.59
C VAL A 423 -0.03 -35.34 -9.10
N PHE A 424 -0.86 -34.82 -10.00
CA PHE A 424 -0.77 -33.46 -10.52
C PHE A 424 -2.01 -32.67 -10.16
N MET A 425 -1.81 -31.37 -9.95
CA MET A 425 -2.91 -30.43 -9.89
C MET A 425 -3.51 -30.31 -11.29
N THR A 426 -4.83 -30.48 -11.41
CA THR A 426 -5.52 -30.30 -12.69
C THR A 426 -5.65 -28.81 -13.02
N ASN A 427 -5.80 -28.48 -14.31
CA ASN A 427 -6.07 -27.10 -14.73
C ASN A 427 -7.34 -26.53 -14.09
N GLU A 428 -8.36 -27.36 -13.86
CA GLU A 428 -9.60 -26.97 -13.18
C GLU A 428 -9.33 -26.55 -11.72
N VAL A 429 -8.60 -27.36 -10.96
CA VAL A 429 -8.23 -27.04 -9.57
C VAL A 429 -7.37 -25.78 -9.52
N LEU A 430 -6.40 -25.66 -10.45
CA LEU A 430 -5.54 -24.50 -10.53
C LEU A 430 -6.31 -23.22 -10.87
N GLU A 431 -7.22 -23.26 -11.84
CA GLU A 431 -8.07 -22.12 -12.20
C GLU A 431 -8.99 -21.69 -11.06
N GLN A 432 -9.59 -22.65 -10.35
CA GLN A 432 -10.41 -22.38 -9.17
C GLN A 432 -9.58 -21.74 -8.05
N GLY A 433 -8.39 -22.27 -7.76
CA GLY A 433 -7.52 -21.72 -6.73
C GLY A 433 -6.92 -20.35 -7.10
N LEU A 434 -6.60 -20.09 -8.37
CA LEU A 434 -6.20 -18.76 -8.85
C LEU A 434 -7.36 -17.76 -8.73
N SER A 435 -8.58 -18.18 -9.05
CA SER A 435 -9.79 -17.36 -8.87
C SER A 435 -10.09 -17.07 -7.40
N PHE A 436 -9.84 -18.04 -6.51
CA PHE A 436 -9.88 -17.86 -5.07
C PHE A 436 -8.85 -16.81 -4.62
N CYS A 437 -7.60 -16.90 -5.10
CA CYS A 437 -6.55 -15.94 -4.78
C CYS A 437 -6.92 -14.53 -5.23
N TYR A 438 -7.39 -14.39 -6.47
CA TYR A 438 -7.85 -13.13 -7.05
C TYR A 438 -8.95 -12.47 -6.21
N SER A 439 -9.98 -13.25 -5.86
CA SER A 439 -11.15 -12.76 -5.12
C SER A 439 -10.83 -12.37 -3.67
N ASN A 440 -9.82 -13.03 -3.07
CA ASN A 440 -9.45 -12.87 -1.66
C ASN A 440 -8.11 -12.13 -1.45
N PHE A 441 -7.53 -11.57 -2.52
CA PHE A 441 -6.28 -10.79 -2.51
C PHE A 441 -5.06 -11.56 -1.98
N TYR A 442 -4.96 -12.85 -2.33
CA TYR A 442 -3.73 -13.62 -2.14
C TYR A 442 -2.81 -13.46 -3.34
N GLU A 443 -1.50 -13.55 -3.10
CA GLU A 443 -0.52 -13.83 -4.14
C GLU A 443 -0.46 -15.34 -4.36
N ALA A 444 -0.39 -15.75 -5.63
CA ALA A 444 -0.21 -17.14 -6.00
C ALA A 444 1.26 -17.43 -6.26
N VAL A 445 1.76 -18.52 -5.66
CA VAL A 445 3.10 -19.04 -5.89
C VAL A 445 2.98 -20.47 -6.41
N LEU A 446 3.26 -20.68 -7.69
CA LEU A 446 3.21 -21.99 -8.32
C LEU A 446 4.55 -22.70 -8.12
N VAL A 447 4.53 -23.87 -7.48
CA VAL A 447 5.71 -24.68 -7.21
C VAL A 447 5.70 -25.86 -8.16
N HIS A 448 6.65 -25.84 -9.11
CA HIS A 448 6.73 -26.82 -10.17
C HIS A 448 7.32 -28.15 -9.71
N PRO A 449 7.08 -29.25 -10.45
CA PRO A 449 7.75 -30.52 -10.24
C PRO A 449 9.28 -30.38 -10.32
N ASN A 450 9.99 -31.28 -9.65
CA ASN A 450 11.44 -31.30 -9.72
C ASN A 450 11.90 -31.61 -11.17
N HIS A 451 12.97 -30.95 -11.62
CA HIS A 451 13.53 -31.09 -12.97
C HIS A 451 12.56 -30.87 -14.15
N LYS A 452 11.42 -30.19 -13.94
CA LYS A 452 10.39 -30.03 -14.98
C LYS A 452 9.60 -28.74 -14.80
N VAL A 453 9.36 -28.04 -15.91
CA VAL A 453 8.47 -26.87 -15.96
C VAL A 453 7.18 -27.28 -16.62
N LEU A 454 6.06 -27.05 -15.94
CA LEU A 454 4.75 -27.25 -16.54
C LEU A 454 4.41 -26.05 -17.41
N ASP A 455 3.81 -26.32 -18.56
CA ASP A 455 3.27 -25.31 -19.45
C ASP A 455 1.84 -24.99 -19.01
N ILE A 456 1.65 -23.81 -18.42
CA ILE A 456 0.39 -23.40 -17.78
C ILE A 456 -0.05 -22.12 -18.46
N ASP A 457 -1.15 -22.23 -19.21
CA ASP A 457 -1.83 -21.10 -19.85
C ASP A 457 -3.25 -21.02 -19.31
N ILE A 458 -3.41 -20.31 -18.19
CA ILE A 458 -4.71 -20.03 -17.58
C ILE A 458 -4.91 -18.51 -17.62
N PRO A 459 -5.99 -18.00 -18.27
CA PRO A 459 -6.21 -16.56 -18.44
C PRO A 459 -6.09 -15.75 -17.15
N LYS A 460 -6.55 -16.33 -16.03
CA LYS A 460 -6.52 -15.70 -14.71
C LYS A 460 -5.11 -15.34 -14.22
N MET A 461 -4.06 -16.05 -14.67
CA MET A 461 -2.67 -15.75 -14.31
C MET A 461 -2.18 -14.41 -14.85
N HIS A 462 -2.78 -13.92 -15.93
CA HIS A 462 -2.45 -12.62 -16.51
C HIS A 462 -3.18 -11.47 -15.81
N GLU A 463 -4.09 -11.75 -14.87
CA GLU A 463 -4.82 -10.69 -14.17
C GLU A 463 -4.13 -10.17 -12.91
N PHE A 464 -3.12 -10.86 -12.40
CA PHE A 464 -2.37 -10.47 -11.20
C PHE A 464 -1.02 -11.19 -11.16
N SER A 465 -0.07 -10.66 -10.39
CA SER A 465 1.28 -11.22 -10.34
C SER A 465 1.29 -12.64 -9.75
N VAL A 466 1.69 -13.62 -10.56
CA VAL A 466 1.97 -15.00 -10.13
C VAL A 466 3.49 -15.21 -10.07
N ARG A 467 3.97 -15.93 -9.04
CA ARG A 467 5.38 -16.35 -8.94
C ARG A 467 5.51 -17.82 -9.26
N HIS A 468 6.56 -18.19 -9.97
CA HIS A 468 6.92 -19.58 -10.25
C HIS A 468 8.19 -19.95 -9.49
N ILE A 469 8.16 -21.08 -8.79
CA ILE A 469 9.35 -21.68 -8.18
C ILE A 469 9.67 -22.96 -8.94
N VAL A 470 10.91 -23.05 -9.42
CA VAL A 470 11.38 -24.12 -10.30
C VAL A 470 12.74 -24.64 -9.85
N SER A 471 13.08 -25.87 -10.24
CA SER A 471 14.45 -26.38 -10.10
C SER A 471 15.40 -25.61 -11.02
N ALA A 472 16.65 -25.42 -10.60
CA ALA A 472 17.62 -24.58 -11.28
C ALA A 472 18.00 -25.07 -12.68
N ASP A 473 18.03 -26.38 -12.91
CA ASP A 473 18.34 -27.00 -14.21
C ASP A 473 17.33 -26.62 -15.30
N VAL A 474 16.08 -26.32 -14.93
CA VAL A 474 15.02 -25.89 -15.86
C VAL A 474 14.73 -24.39 -15.80
N TYR A 475 15.52 -23.61 -15.07
CA TYR A 475 15.30 -22.18 -14.90
C TYR A 475 15.27 -21.41 -16.22
N LYS A 476 16.16 -21.73 -17.18
CA LYS A 476 16.21 -21.04 -18.47
C LYS A 476 14.92 -21.24 -19.27
N GLU A 477 14.36 -22.45 -19.23
CA GLU A 477 13.09 -22.75 -19.87
C GLU A 477 11.96 -21.96 -19.19
N ALA A 478 11.89 -22.02 -17.86
CA ALA A 478 10.88 -21.29 -17.09
C ALA A 478 10.95 -19.77 -17.31
N ALA A 479 12.15 -19.19 -17.30
CA ALA A 479 12.35 -17.75 -17.52
C ALA A 479 12.04 -17.31 -18.95
N GLY A 480 12.05 -18.24 -19.92
CA GLY A 480 11.54 -17.98 -21.27
C GLY A 480 10.02 -18.02 -21.37
N LYS A 481 9.32 -18.67 -20.42
CA LYS A 481 7.86 -18.80 -20.38
C LYS A 481 7.18 -17.81 -19.44
N TYR A 482 7.82 -17.50 -18.30
CA TYR A 482 7.21 -16.76 -17.20
C TYR A 482 8.11 -15.61 -16.74
N ASN A 483 7.48 -14.51 -16.34
CA ASN A 483 8.20 -13.27 -15.99
C ASN A 483 8.73 -13.22 -14.54
N ASN A 484 8.23 -14.08 -13.64
CA ASN A 484 8.54 -14.03 -12.20
C ASN A 484 8.94 -15.41 -11.68
N VAL A 485 10.16 -15.82 -12.02
CA VAL A 485 10.70 -17.16 -11.74
C VAL A 485 11.78 -17.09 -10.66
N LEU A 486 11.66 -17.93 -9.64
CA LEU A 486 12.63 -18.12 -8.57
C LEU A 486 13.25 -19.53 -8.67
N PRO A 487 14.53 -19.66 -9.04
CA PRO A 487 15.18 -20.96 -9.11
C PRO A 487 15.60 -21.46 -7.73
N VAL A 488 15.49 -22.77 -7.56
CA VAL A 488 15.98 -23.54 -6.40
C VAL A 488 17.17 -24.37 -6.85
N PHE A 489 18.32 -24.15 -6.20
CA PHE A 489 19.52 -24.93 -6.39
C PHE A 489 19.65 -25.99 -5.31
N GLU A 490 20.12 -27.15 -5.74
CA GLU A 490 20.57 -28.26 -4.91
C GLU A 490 21.95 -28.69 -5.41
N ARG A 491 22.61 -29.62 -4.70
CA ARG A 491 23.98 -30.05 -5.03
C ARG A 491 24.15 -30.48 -6.49
N ASP A 492 23.21 -31.26 -7.00
CA ASP A 492 23.21 -31.84 -8.34
C ASP A 492 22.85 -30.83 -9.44
N THR A 493 22.23 -29.70 -9.09
CA THR A 493 21.85 -28.63 -10.02
C THR A 493 22.75 -27.39 -9.94
N LEU A 494 23.79 -27.41 -9.10
CA LEU A 494 24.73 -26.29 -8.95
C LEU A 494 25.38 -25.87 -10.27
N GLU A 495 25.69 -26.80 -11.17
CA GLU A 495 26.32 -26.49 -12.47
C GLU A 495 25.46 -25.57 -13.34
N ALA A 496 24.14 -25.57 -13.15
CA ALA A 496 23.23 -24.70 -13.89
C ALA A 496 23.56 -23.20 -13.70
N ILE A 497 24.19 -22.81 -12.57
CA ILE A 497 24.56 -21.43 -12.27
C ILE A 497 25.64 -20.87 -13.20
N GLU A 498 26.49 -21.72 -13.78
CA GLU A 498 27.63 -21.28 -14.59
C GLU A 498 27.19 -20.58 -15.88
N ALA A 499 25.95 -20.85 -16.32
CA ALA A 499 25.42 -20.38 -17.58
C ALA A 499 24.33 -19.30 -17.42
N ILE A 500 24.12 -18.75 -16.22
CA ILE A 500 23.07 -17.76 -15.91
C ILE A 500 23.52 -16.76 -14.83
N THR A 501 22.98 -15.55 -14.87
CA THR A 501 23.08 -14.57 -13.77
C THR A 501 21.68 -14.42 -13.16
N ILE A 502 21.58 -14.47 -11.84
CA ILE A 502 20.30 -14.45 -11.13
C ILE A 502 20.31 -13.39 -10.04
N ASP A 503 19.23 -12.62 -9.92
CA ASP A 503 19.10 -11.63 -8.85
C ASP A 503 18.87 -12.29 -7.48
N ASN A 504 18.03 -13.33 -7.42
CA ASN A 504 17.64 -14.01 -6.19
C ASN A 504 17.40 -15.50 -6.44
N CYS A 505 17.96 -16.37 -5.60
CA CYS A 505 17.73 -17.81 -5.66
C CYS A 505 17.53 -18.42 -4.28
N ILE A 506 17.06 -19.66 -4.26
CA ILE A 506 17.06 -20.54 -3.08
C ILE A 506 18.18 -21.55 -3.26
N PHE A 507 18.87 -21.91 -2.18
CA PHE A 507 19.81 -23.03 -2.16
C PHE A 507 19.46 -23.97 -1.01
N ASN A 508 19.27 -25.25 -1.30
CA ASN A 508 19.06 -26.26 -0.28
C ASN A 508 20.35 -27.05 -0.02
N ILE A 509 20.60 -27.32 1.25
CA ILE A 509 21.73 -28.15 1.68
C ILE A 509 21.27 -29.08 2.79
N ALA A 510 21.63 -30.36 2.71
CA ALA A 510 21.38 -31.32 3.78
C ALA A 510 22.36 -31.09 4.95
N GLU A 511 21.93 -31.36 6.20
CA GLU A 511 22.82 -31.20 7.34
C GLU A 511 24.11 -32.05 7.26
N GLN A 512 24.06 -33.16 6.55
CA GLN A 512 25.19 -34.08 6.36
C GLN A 512 26.29 -33.49 5.47
N GLU A 513 25.98 -32.46 4.69
CA GLU A 513 26.92 -31.81 3.76
C GLU A 513 27.28 -30.39 4.22
N ILE A 514 27.02 -30.07 5.48
CA ILE A 514 27.18 -28.71 5.99
C ILE A 514 28.64 -28.25 5.93
N ASP A 515 29.61 -29.17 5.95
CA ASP A 515 31.04 -28.93 5.76
C ASP A 515 31.42 -28.41 4.36
N LYS A 516 30.49 -28.48 3.40
CA LYS A 516 30.63 -27.98 2.02
C LYS A 516 29.87 -26.68 1.75
N LEU A 517 29.21 -26.12 2.76
CA LEU A 517 28.37 -24.94 2.60
C LEU A 517 29.10 -23.76 1.93
N ALA A 518 30.31 -23.43 2.38
CA ALA A 518 31.06 -22.31 1.83
C ALA A 518 31.43 -22.55 0.36
N GLU A 519 31.85 -23.78 0.02
CA GLU A 519 32.19 -24.17 -1.36
C GLU A 519 31.00 -23.91 -2.30
N TYR A 520 29.81 -24.37 -1.93
CA TYR A 520 28.61 -24.22 -2.75
C TYR A 520 28.15 -22.76 -2.84
N VAL A 521 28.20 -22.03 -1.73
CA VAL A 521 27.84 -20.61 -1.70
C VAL A 521 28.77 -19.77 -2.55
N PHE A 522 30.08 -20.03 -2.54
CA PHE A 522 31.03 -19.31 -3.38
C PHE A 522 30.75 -19.51 -4.87
N ARG A 523 30.40 -20.73 -5.29
CA ARG A 523 29.98 -21.00 -6.67
C ARG A 523 28.77 -20.17 -7.05
N LEU A 524 27.76 -20.13 -6.18
CA LEU A 524 26.54 -19.36 -6.42
C LEU A 524 26.80 -17.85 -6.42
N LEU A 525 27.58 -17.33 -5.48
CA LEU A 525 27.86 -15.89 -5.32
C LEU A 525 28.53 -15.28 -6.54
N ASN A 526 29.21 -16.06 -7.39
CA ASN A 526 29.75 -15.58 -8.65
C ASN A 526 28.68 -14.96 -9.55
N ASN A 527 27.48 -15.56 -9.59
CA ASN A 527 26.42 -15.19 -10.52
C ASN A 527 25.07 -14.84 -9.86
N ALA A 528 24.91 -15.12 -8.57
CA ALA A 528 23.74 -14.75 -7.79
C ALA A 528 23.99 -13.43 -7.02
N LYS A 529 23.02 -12.52 -6.96
CA LYS A 529 23.11 -11.34 -6.07
C LYS A 529 22.62 -11.66 -4.66
N ARG A 530 21.54 -12.44 -4.54
CA ARG A 530 20.96 -12.89 -3.27
C ARG A 530 20.77 -14.39 -3.24
N ILE A 531 21.19 -15.03 -2.15
CA ILE A 531 21.01 -16.46 -1.90
C ILE A 531 20.17 -16.65 -0.63
N ASN A 532 19.13 -17.46 -0.71
CA ASN A 532 18.33 -17.88 0.45
C ASN A 532 18.59 -19.36 0.74
N ILE A 533 19.32 -19.64 1.82
CA ILE A 533 19.69 -21.00 2.18
C ILE A 533 18.64 -21.63 3.08
N ASN A 534 18.27 -22.87 2.73
CA ASN A 534 17.54 -23.80 3.57
C ASN A 534 18.47 -24.96 3.96
N VAL A 535 18.59 -25.21 5.26
CA VAL A 535 19.31 -26.41 5.75
C VAL A 535 18.28 -27.51 5.96
N HIS A 536 18.25 -28.56 5.16
CA HIS A 536 17.35 -29.71 5.27
C HIS A 536 17.81 -30.72 6.33
N HIS A 537 16.87 -31.57 6.76
CA HIS A 537 17.09 -32.65 7.74
C HIS A 537 17.70 -32.24 9.09
N LEU A 538 17.67 -30.94 9.43
CA LEU A 538 18.22 -30.40 10.66
C LEU A 538 17.76 -31.18 11.91
N SER A 539 18.72 -31.70 12.67
CA SER A 539 18.48 -32.55 13.84
C SER A 539 19.31 -32.14 15.07
N THR A 540 19.19 -32.90 16.15
CA THR A 540 20.05 -32.76 17.34
C THR A 540 21.52 -33.08 17.07
N SER A 541 21.81 -33.80 15.99
CA SER A 541 23.16 -34.21 15.59
C SER A 541 23.89 -33.16 14.74
N PHE A 542 23.29 -31.97 14.55
CA PHE A 542 23.84 -30.92 13.72
C PHE A 542 25.25 -30.48 14.17
N GLN A 543 26.18 -30.38 13.23
CA GLN A 543 27.58 -30.08 13.50
C GLN A 543 27.81 -28.55 13.59
N TYR A 544 27.54 -27.98 14.77
CA TYR A 544 27.57 -26.54 15.02
C TYR A 544 28.94 -25.88 14.74
N ASP A 545 30.04 -26.49 15.16
CA ASP A 545 31.38 -25.90 14.99
C ASP A 545 31.78 -25.83 13.52
N ILE A 546 31.56 -26.92 12.78
CA ILE A 546 31.78 -26.97 11.34
C ILE A 546 30.91 -25.93 10.64
N TYR A 547 29.62 -25.86 10.98
CA TYR A 547 28.72 -24.85 10.41
C TYR A 547 29.20 -23.42 10.66
N LYS A 548 29.68 -23.12 11.88
CA LYS A 548 30.24 -21.83 12.25
C LYS A 548 31.46 -21.49 11.38
N GLU A 549 32.39 -22.43 11.22
CA GLU A 549 33.58 -22.24 10.37
C GLU A 549 33.20 -21.93 8.92
N GLN A 550 32.21 -22.63 8.38
CA GLN A 550 31.71 -22.40 7.02
C GLN A 550 31.09 -21.01 6.86
N LEU A 551 30.26 -20.58 7.81
CA LEU A 551 29.68 -19.23 7.80
C LEU A 551 30.74 -18.14 7.95
N LEU A 552 31.77 -18.33 8.78
CA LEU A 552 32.91 -17.40 8.91
C LEU A 552 33.73 -17.32 7.61
N SER A 553 33.83 -18.41 6.85
CA SER A 553 34.45 -18.40 5.53
C SER A 553 33.62 -17.56 4.54
N ILE A 554 32.30 -17.73 4.56
CA ILE A 554 31.37 -16.98 3.70
C ILE A 554 31.35 -15.50 4.04
N GLU A 555 31.33 -15.17 5.33
CA GLU A 555 31.36 -13.79 5.83
C GLU A 555 32.53 -13.00 5.25
N LYS A 556 33.74 -13.57 5.26
CA LYS A 556 34.93 -12.97 4.65
C LYS A 556 34.78 -12.68 3.15
N GLU A 557 33.98 -13.47 2.44
CA GLU A 557 33.70 -13.22 1.02
C GLU A 557 32.67 -12.09 0.85
N LEU A 558 31.62 -12.07 1.68
CA LEU A 558 30.60 -11.01 1.65
C LEU A 558 31.16 -9.63 2.01
N VAL A 559 32.16 -9.56 2.90
CA VAL A 559 32.86 -8.29 3.22
C VAL A 559 33.53 -7.67 1.98
N LYS A 560 33.95 -8.49 1.00
CA LYS A 560 34.59 -8.00 -0.23
C LYS A 560 33.60 -7.32 -1.18
N ASP A 561 32.34 -7.75 -1.19
CA ASP A 561 31.27 -7.15 -1.98
C ASP A 561 29.97 -7.09 -1.18
N THR A 562 29.78 -5.98 -0.47
CA THR A 562 28.61 -5.73 0.38
C THR A 562 27.29 -5.60 -0.38
N LYS A 563 27.30 -5.70 -1.72
CA LYS A 563 26.09 -5.79 -2.55
C LYS A 563 25.55 -7.21 -2.66
N LYS A 564 26.33 -8.22 -2.27
CA LYS A 564 25.90 -9.61 -2.23
C LYS A 564 25.16 -9.88 -0.92
N GLU A 565 24.06 -10.60 -1.02
CA GLU A 565 23.19 -10.90 0.12
C GLU A 565 23.08 -12.40 0.35
N LEU A 566 23.11 -12.78 1.62
CA LEU A 566 22.88 -14.14 2.07
C LEU A 566 22.00 -14.11 3.31
N ASN A 567 20.82 -14.74 3.23
CA ASN A 567 19.82 -14.64 4.31
C ASN A 567 20.33 -15.03 5.71
N LEU A 568 21.31 -15.94 5.79
CA LEU A 568 21.87 -16.41 7.06
C LEU A 568 22.78 -15.39 7.75
N ILE A 569 23.36 -14.43 7.02
CA ILE A 569 24.33 -13.46 7.54
C ILE A 569 23.81 -12.03 7.34
N THR A 570 23.40 -11.67 6.13
CA THR A 570 23.07 -10.28 5.80
C THR A 570 21.65 -9.88 6.21
N ASP A 571 20.69 -10.79 6.35
CA ASP A 571 19.31 -10.36 6.68
C ASP A 571 19.23 -9.77 8.09
N ARG A 572 19.86 -10.43 9.08
CA ARG A 572 19.84 -9.95 10.46
C ARG A 572 20.45 -8.56 10.61
N HIS A 573 21.40 -8.21 9.75
CA HIS A 573 22.00 -6.89 9.71
C HIS A 573 20.96 -5.77 9.48
N TYR A 574 19.86 -6.03 8.75
CA TYR A 574 18.80 -5.04 8.45
C TYR A 574 17.50 -5.23 9.25
N LEU A 575 17.24 -6.44 9.76
CA LEU A 575 15.97 -6.78 10.40
C LEU A 575 15.83 -6.22 11.81
N LYS A 576 14.63 -5.72 12.12
CA LYS A 576 14.20 -5.30 13.47
C LYS A 576 13.15 -6.23 14.07
N GLU A 577 12.66 -7.18 13.29
CA GLU A 577 11.66 -8.18 13.65
C GLU A 577 11.86 -9.43 12.78
N PHE A 578 11.24 -10.55 13.18
CA PHE A 578 11.37 -11.82 12.47
C PHE A 578 10.82 -11.79 11.04
N ASN A 579 11.67 -12.19 10.09
CA ASN A 579 11.31 -12.35 8.67
C ASN A 579 11.26 -13.84 8.26
N ASN A 580 10.35 -14.57 8.89
CA ASN A 580 10.09 -15.99 8.59
C ASN A 580 9.06 -16.17 7.46
N CYS A 581 8.76 -17.41 7.07
CA CYS A 581 7.83 -17.70 5.97
C CYS A 581 6.36 -17.40 6.29
N LYS A 582 6.02 -17.06 7.55
CA LYS A 582 4.66 -16.74 8.02
C LYS A 582 3.62 -17.85 7.73
N ALA A 583 4.06 -19.11 7.66
CA ALA A 583 3.19 -20.27 7.47
C ALA A 583 2.09 -20.30 8.54
N GLY A 584 0.85 -20.52 8.13
CA GLY A 584 -0.36 -20.45 8.97
C GLY A 584 -0.83 -19.03 9.29
N GLU A 585 0.05 -18.03 9.34
CA GLU A 585 -0.33 -16.63 9.62
C GLU A 585 -0.77 -15.90 8.34
N LYS A 586 0.16 -15.78 7.38
CA LYS A 586 -0.04 -15.11 6.09
C LYS A 586 0.21 -16.02 4.89
N THR A 587 0.79 -17.18 5.10
CA THR A 587 1.21 -18.09 4.05
C THR A 587 0.56 -19.44 4.23
N PHE A 588 0.02 -20.00 3.15
CA PHE A 588 -0.65 -21.30 3.15
C PHE A 588 -0.17 -22.16 1.98
N ALA A 589 -0.42 -23.46 2.05
CA ALA A 589 -0.11 -24.41 0.99
C ALA A 589 -1.40 -25.01 0.44
N MET A 590 -1.46 -25.21 -0.86
CA MET A 590 -2.55 -25.89 -1.56
C MET A 590 -2.00 -27.15 -2.20
N ALA A 591 -2.53 -28.29 -1.77
CA ALA A 591 -2.18 -29.59 -2.33
C ALA A 591 -2.77 -29.75 -3.75
N PRO A 592 -2.28 -30.72 -4.55
CA PRO A 592 -2.86 -31.02 -5.87
C PRO A 592 -4.36 -31.31 -5.87
N SER A 593 -4.92 -31.78 -4.74
CA SER A 593 -6.35 -32.04 -4.56
C SER A 593 -7.20 -30.77 -4.41
N GLY A 594 -6.60 -29.61 -4.16
CA GLY A 594 -7.29 -28.37 -3.79
C GLY A 594 -7.45 -28.18 -2.28
N ASP A 595 -6.99 -29.12 -1.44
CA ASP A 595 -6.97 -28.97 0.01
C ASP A 595 -5.93 -27.92 0.45
N ILE A 596 -6.29 -27.10 1.44
CA ILE A 596 -5.46 -26.02 1.97
C ILE A 596 -4.88 -26.43 3.33
N TYR A 597 -3.60 -26.16 3.55
CA TYR A 597 -2.85 -26.46 4.77
C TYR A 597 -2.08 -25.22 5.26
N THR A 598 -1.73 -25.20 6.54
CA THR A 598 -0.91 -24.13 7.14
C THR A 598 0.52 -24.11 6.61
N CYS A 599 1.08 -25.28 6.29
CA CYS A 599 2.46 -25.44 5.82
C CYS A 599 2.62 -26.68 4.94
N VAL A 600 3.48 -26.60 3.92
CA VAL A 600 3.83 -27.75 3.06
C VAL A 600 4.38 -28.93 3.86
N GLY A 601 5.24 -28.70 4.86
CA GLY A 601 5.81 -29.79 5.66
C GLY A 601 4.76 -30.48 6.54
N LEU A 602 3.75 -29.75 7.02
CA LEU A 602 2.66 -30.32 7.83
C LEU A 602 1.70 -31.15 6.97
N TYR A 603 1.43 -30.70 5.75
CA TYR A 603 0.75 -31.50 4.73
C TYR A 603 1.50 -32.80 4.45
N GLU A 604 2.78 -32.73 4.05
CA GLU A 604 3.53 -33.91 3.63
C GLU A 604 3.75 -34.95 4.73
N SER A 605 3.91 -34.48 5.97
CA SER A 605 4.09 -35.37 7.12
C SER A 605 2.80 -35.92 7.70
N ASN A 606 1.64 -35.51 7.17
CA ASN A 606 0.31 -35.80 7.74
C ASN A 606 0.22 -35.48 9.24
N LEU A 607 0.96 -34.48 9.73
CA LEU A 607 0.96 -34.10 11.14
C LEU A 607 -0.28 -33.27 11.52
N GLU A 608 -0.87 -32.57 10.56
CA GLU A 608 -2.10 -31.81 10.74
C GLU A 608 -3.06 -32.01 9.55
N PRO A 609 -4.38 -32.01 9.78
CA PRO A 609 -5.36 -32.10 8.70
C PRO A 609 -5.40 -30.80 7.86
N SER A 610 -6.10 -30.85 6.74
CA SER A 610 -6.40 -29.64 5.97
C SER A 610 -7.23 -28.66 6.79
N ILE A 611 -6.95 -27.37 6.61
CA ILE A 611 -7.65 -26.27 7.29
C ILE A 611 -8.80 -25.71 6.44
N GLY A 612 -9.07 -26.32 5.28
CA GLY A 612 -10.00 -25.84 4.27
C GLY A 612 -9.67 -26.41 2.90
N ASP A 613 -10.36 -25.90 1.89
CA ASP A 613 -10.18 -26.28 0.49
C ASP A 613 -10.47 -25.09 -0.44
N ILE A 614 -10.27 -25.26 -1.74
CA ILE A 614 -10.52 -24.24 -2.77
C ILE A 614 -11.97 -23.74 -2.82
N SER A 615 -12.95 -24.54 -2.40
CA SER A 615 -14.37 -24.22 -2.51
C SER A 615 -14.89 -23.44 -1.30
N GLU A 616 -14.52 -23.85 -0.09
CA GLU A 616 -14.95 -23.20 1.16
C GLU A 616 -13.94 -22.15 1.65
N GLY A 617 -12.70 -22.20 1.17
CA GLY A 617 -11.59 -21.42 1.71
C GLY A 617 -11.10 -21.94 3.05
N ILE A 618 -10.42 -21.10 3.82
CA ILE A 618 -9.83 -21.46 5.12
C ILE A 618 -10.90 -21.35 6.22
N THR A 619 -11.56 -22.45 6.54
CA THR A 619 -12.68 -22.51 7.49
C THR A 619 -12.35 -23.25 8.79
N LYS A 620 -11.32 -24.10 8.80
CA LYS A 620 -10.97 -25.02 9.90
C LYS A 620 -9.64 -24.68 10.59
N HIS A 621 -9.14 -23.45 10.42
CA HIS A 621 -7.86 -23.03 10.99
C HIS A 621 -7.97 -22.80 12.52
N SER A 622 -7.72 -23.86 13.27
CA SER A 622 -7.82 -23.88 14.74
C SER A 622 -6.62 -23.17 15.40
N ASN A 623 -6.87 -22.40 16.45
CA ASN A 623 -5.86 -21.63 17.20
C ASN A 623 -4.91 -20.81 16.30
N PRO A 624 -5.43 -20.02 15.34
CA PRO A 624 -4.60 -19.35 14.32
C PRO A 624 -3.60 -18.36 14.91
N TYR A 625 -3.88 -17.85 16.12
CA TYR A 625 -3.00 -16.95 16.85
C TYR A 625 -1.66 -17.61 17.20
N LEU A 626 -1.57 -18.94 17.35
CA LEU A 626 -0.32 -19.63 17.67
C LEU A 626 0.72 -19.58 16.54
N TYR A 627 0.32 -19.22 15.32
CA TYR A 627 1.23 -19.04 14.19
C TYR A 627 1.87 -17.64 14.14
N ASP A 628 1.32 -16.68 14.90
CA ASP A 628 1.87 -15.33 15.03
C ASP A 628 3.05 -15.37 16.02
N THR A 629 4.18 -14.82 15.58
CA THR A 629 5.45 -14.83 16.34
C THR A 629 5.32 -14.15 17.72
N LYS A 630 4.32 -13.29 17.94
CA LYS A 630 4.03 -12.71 19.27
C LYS A 630 3.65 -13.76 20.32
N TYR A 631 3.18 -14.94 19.91
CA TYR A 631 2.83 -16.06 20.78
C TYR A 631 3.90 -17.16 20.84
N HIS A 632 5.11 -16.89 20.33
CA HIS A 632 6.23 -17.83 20.35
C HIS A 632 7.15 -17.50 21.53
N PRO A 633 7.04 -18.17 22.69
CA PRO A 633 7.64 -17.73 23.95
C PRO A 633 9.17 -17.61 23.89
N ILE A 634 9.84 -18.56 23.22
CA ILE A 634 11.30 -18.52 23.02
C ILE A 634 11.69 -17.38 22.07
N CYS A 635 10.95 -17.21 20.98
CA CYS A 635 11.22 -16.17 19.99
C CYS A 635 11.02 -14.75 20.55
N GLN A 636 10.10 -14.57 21.51
CA GLN A 636 9.91 -13.29 22.21
C GLN A 636 11.12 -12.85 23.04
N LYS A 637 12.03 -13.77 23.38
CA LYS A 637 13.31 -13.50 24.07
C LYS A 637 14.52 -13.59 23.13
N CYS A 638 14.27 -13.66 21.83
CA CYS A 638 15.27 -13.91 20.81
C CYS A 638 15.40 -12.70 19.88
N ASP A 639 16.63 -12.34 19.54
CA ASP A 639 16.94 -11.30 18.56
C ASP A 639 17.60 -11.86 17.30
N ALA A 640 17.65 -13.19 17.10
CA ALA A 640 18.10 -13.83 15.87
C ALA A 640 16.99 -13.79 14.79
N TYR A 641 16.62 -12.58 14.36
CA TYR A 641 15.49 -12.32 13.46
C TYR A 641 15.58 -12.92 12.05
N GLN A 642 16.77 -13.36 11.63
CA GLN A 642 16.98 -14.12 10.39
C GLN A 642 16.54 -15.60 10.50
N CYS A 643 16.32 -16.09 11.72
CA CYS A 643 15.82 -17.44 11.95
C CYS A 643 14.49 -17.65 11.21
N ARG A 644 14.41 -18.74 10.44
CA ARG A 644 13.17 -19.12 9.74
C ARG A 644 12.05 -19.58 10.67
N ASN A 645 12.36 -19.95 11.92
CA ASN A 645 11.42 -20.47 12.92
C ASN A 645 10.34 -21.38 12.29
N CYS A 646 10.80 -22.52 11.74
CA CYS A 646 9.96 -23.37 10.89
C CYS A 646 8.87 -24.07 11.73
N VAL A 647 7.60 -23.71 11.50
CA VAL A 647 6.44 -24.27 12.24
C VAL A 647 6.33 -25.79 12.10
N TYR A 648 6.71 -26.34 10.93
CA TYR A 648 6.81 -27.79 10.74
C TYR A 648 7.83 -28.44 11.68
N ARG A 649 9.03 -27.85 11.83
CA ARG A 649 10.07 -28.38 12.72
C ARG A 649 9.66 -28.27 14.17
N ASN A 650 9.07 -27.14 14.53
CA ASN A 650 8.49 -26.93 15.84
C ASN A 650 7.50 -28.08 16.14
N LYS A 651 6.49 -28.26 15.28
CA LYS A 651 5.48 -29.31 15.46
C LYS A 651 6.09 -30.71 15.55
N LYS A 652 7.01 -31.06 14.65
CA LYS A 652 7.64 -32.38 14.62
C LYS A 652 8.47 -32.68 15.86
N ALA A 653 9.16 -31.68 16.42
CA ALA A 653 10.13 -31.89 17.50
C ALA A 653 9.56 -31.62 18.89
N THR A 654 8.61 -30.71 19.01
CA THR A 654 8.07 -30.25 20.31
C THR A 654 6.57 -30.51 20.45
N LEU A 655 5.92 -31.03 19.41
CA LEU A 655 4.46 -31.19 19.29
C LEU A 655 3.67 -29.87 19.22
N GLU A 656 4.37 -28.73 19.17
CA GLU A 656 3.79 -27.39 19.15
C GLU A 656 4.30 -26.56 17.96
N VAL A 657 3.45 -25.74 17.35
CA VAL A 657 3.85 -24.88 16.21
C VAL A 657 4.63 -23.64 16.66
N ASN A 658 4.41 -23.18 17.89
CA ASN A 658 4.96 -21.93 18.44
C ASN A 658 6.20 -22.12 19.33
N VAL A 659 6.69 -23.36 19.51
CA VAL A 659 7.86 -23.66 20.34
C VAL A 659 8.99 -24.25 19.49
N SER A 660 10.07 -23.49 19.33
CA SER A 660 11.26 -23.92 18.60
C SER A 660 12.05 -24.99 19.35
N PRO A 661 12.56 -26.04 18.67
CA PRO A 661 13.52 -26.97 19.26
C PRO A 661 14.90 -26.32 19.39
N SER A 662 15.69 -26.79 20.37
CA SER A 662 17.00 -26.21 20.71
C SER A 662 17.99 -26.18 19.54
N TYR A 663 18.00 -27.22 18.70
CA TYR A 663 18.91 -27.29 17.55
C TYR A 663 18.63 -26.21 16.49
N GLN A 664 17.39 -25.76 16.36
CA GLN A 664 17.03 -24.63 15.49
C GLN A 664 17.48 -23.30 16.10
N CYS A 665 17.29 -23.14 17.41
CA CYS A 665 17.74 -21.96 18.16
C CYS A 665 19.26 -21.80 18.09
N ARG A 666 20.01 -22.86 18.45
CA ARG A 666 21.47 -22.88 18.48
C ARG A 666 22.08 -22.57 17.10
N LYS A 667 21.56 -23.19 16.03
CA LYS A 667 21.96 -22.88 14.64
C LYS A 667 21.79 -21.39 14.33
N SER A 668 20.64 -20.83 14.67
CA SER A 668 20.33 -19.42 14.38
C SER A 668 21.16 -18.44 15.21
N TYR A 669 21.62 -18.83 16.41
CA TYR A 669 22.54 -18.02 17.20
C TYR A 669 23.96 -18.02 16.66
N ILE A 670 24.39 -19.10 16.00
CA ILE A 670 25.66 -19.13 15.28
C ILE A 670 25.60 -18.17 14.09
N GLU A 671 24.51 -18.20 13.31
CA GLU A 671 24.24 -17.22 12.25
C GLU A 671 24.26 -15.77 12.77
N ARG A 672 23.61 -15.54 13.92
CA ARG A 672 23.56 -14.23 14.59
C ARG A 672 24.96 -13.77 14.99
N TYR A 673 25.76 -14.66 15.57
CA TYR A 673 27.15 -14.40 15.93
C TYR A 673 28.00 -14.02 14.71
N VAL A 674 27.88 -14.76 13.60
CA VAL A 674 28.61 -14.45 12.37
C VAL A 674 28.13 -13.13 11.76
N THR A 675 26.84 -12.81 11.87
CA THR A 675 26.31 -11.50 11.45
C THR A 675 26.92 -10.35 12.26
N GLN A 676 27.07 -10.52 13.58
CA GLN A 676 27.71 -9.53 14.44
C GLN A 676 29.17 -9.28 14.03
N LYS A 677 29.89 -10.35 13.66
CA LYS A 677 31.23 -10.23 13.08
C LYS A 677 31.23 -9.52 11.73
N TYR A 678 30.30 -9.87 10.84
CA TYR A 678 30.13 -9.17 9.56
C TYR A 678 29.91 -7.67 9.77
N GLN A 679 29.12 -7.27 10.79
CA GLN A 679 28.93 -5.87 11.17
C GLN A 679 30.22 -5.17 11.64
N SER A 680 31.14 -5.88 12.30
CA SER A 680 32.41 -5.30 12.74
C SER A 680 33.42 -5.14 11.61
N ASP A 681 33.27 -5.94 10.55
CA ASP A 681 34.25 -6.04 9.46
C ASP A 681 33.87 -5.14 8.25
N ILE A 682 32.71 -4.46 8.30
CA ILE A 682 32.26 -3.46 7.31
C ILE A 682 32.00 -2.10 7.95
N GLU A 683 31.91 -1.04 7.13
CA GLU A 683 31.46 0.28 7.59
C GLU A 683 29.96 0.24 7.90
N TRP A 684 29.60 0.19 9.19
CA TRP A 684 28.21 0.15 9.66
C TRP A 684 27.85 1.33 10.55
N ASN A 685 26.82 2.08 10.14
CA ASN A 685 26.34 3.28 10.85
C ASN A 685 25.02 3.05 11.63
N GLY A 686 24.55 1.80 11.72
CA GLY A 686 23.30 1.46 12.42
C GLY A 686 23.51 0.93 13.84
N GLU A 687 22.46 0.35 14.42
CA GLU A 687 22.52 -0.25 15.76
C GLU A 687 23.44 -1.48 15.75
N GLN A 688 24.36 -1.51 16.72
CA GLN A 688 25.29 -2.62 16.90
C GLN A 688 24.61 -3.76 17.67
N MET A 689 24.79 -4.99 17.20
CA MET A 689 24.28 -6.16 17.90
C MET A 689 25.04 -6.37 19.22
N LYS A 690 24.29 -6.64 20.30
CA LYS A 690 24.86 -6.89 21.63
C LYS A 690 25.49 -8.27 21.71
N ASP A 691 26.54 -8.40 22.50
CA ASP A 691 27.10 -9.70 22.85
C ASP A 691 26.09 -10.53 23.65
N THR A 692 26.06 -11.84 23.37
CA THR A 692 25.19 -12.81 24.05
C THR A 692 26.02 -13.97 24.57
N MET A 693 25.82 -14.38 25.82
CA MET A 693 26.56 -15.49 26.46
C MET A 693 25.87 -16.86 26.29
N TYR A 694 24.84 -16.96 25.47
CA TYR A 694 24.03 -18.17 25.29
C TYR A 694 23.84 -18.46 23.80
N LEU A 695 23.59 -19.73 23.46
CA LEU A 695 23.22 -20.17 22.11
C LEU A 695 21.73 -20.53 21.98
N ASP A 696 21.04 -20.77 23.09
CA ASP A 696 19.61 -21.07 23.11
C ASP A 696 18.85 -20.01 23.94
N PRO A 697 17.95 -19.21 23.34
CA PRO A 697 17.20 -18.16 24.05
C PRO A 697 16.35 -18.66 25.20
N ILE A 698 16.08 -19.96 25.28
CA ILE A 698 15.30 -20.54 26.37
C ILE A 698 15.93 -20.26 27.74
N SER A 699 17.26 -20.09 27.83
CA SER A 699 17.95 -19.70 29.07
C SER A 699 17.49 -18.34 29.60
N ASN A 700 17.09 -17.42 28.72
CA ASN A 700 16.61 -16.10 29.12
C ASN A 700 15.12 -16.07 29.51
N ILE A 701 14.44 -17.21 29.51
CA ILE A 701 13.08 -17.30 30.00
C ILE A 701 13.11 -17.34 31.53
N SER A 702 12.46 -16.36 32.15
CA SER A 702 12.37 -16.23 33.61
C SER A 702 11.90 -17.54 34.24
N GLY A 703 12.68 -18.07 35.18
CA GLY A 703 12.35 -19.29 35.92
C GLY A 703 12.84 -20.60 35.28
N VAL A 704 13.42 -20.58 34.08
CA VAL A 704 13.98 -21.81 33.47
C VAL A 704 15.34 -22.15 34.08
N ASP A 705 16.31 -21.22 34.02
CA ASP A 705 17.67 -21.39 34.58
C ASP A 705 17.70 -21.52 36.12
N SER A 706 16.73 -20.93 36.81
CA SER A 706 16.72 -20.84 38.28
C SER A 706 15.83 -21.88 38.97
N SER A 707 15.18 -22.78 38.21
CA SER A 707 14.29 -23.78 38.78
C SER A 707 15.07 -24.99 39.28
N LEU A 708 15.06 -25.20 40.59
CA LEU A 708 15.58 -26.41 41.25
C LEU A 708 14.83 -27.70 40.83
N TYR A 709 13.76 -27.60 40.04
CA TYR A 709 12.89 -28.70 39.62
C TYR A 709 12.85 -28.88 38.09
N SER A 710 13.78 -28.30 37.33
CA SER A 710 13.82 -28.44 35.87
C SER A 710 14.53 -29.73 35.43
N PHE A 711 13.94 -30.45 34.46
CA PHE A 711 14.60 -31.55 33.73
C PHE A 711 15.32 -31.08 32.47
N TYR A 712 15.22 -29.79 32.12
CA TYR A 712 15.86 -29.22 30.95
C TYR A 712 17.30 -28.81 31.28
N VAL A 713 18.27 -29.27 30.48
CA VAL A 713 19.70 -28.98 30.63
C VAL A 713 20.14 -28.05 29.51
N HIS A 714 20.71 -26.90 29.87
CA HIS A 714 21.09 -25.81 28.96
C HIS A 714 22.23 -26.15 28.01
#